data_AF-A0AAD7ZLY5-F1
#
_entry.id   AF-A0AAD7ZLY5-F1
#
_cell.length_a   1.000
_cell.length_b   1.000
_cell.length_c   1.000
_cell.angle_alpha   90.00
_cell.angle_beta   90.00
_cell.angle_gamma   90.00
#
_symmetry.space_group_name_H-M   'P 1'
#
loop_
_entity.id
_entity.type
_entity.pdbx_description
1 polymer ?
#
loop_
_entity_poly.entity_id
_entity_poly.type
_entity_poly.pdbx_seq_one_letter_code
_entity_poly.pdbx_strand_id
1 'polypeptide(L)'
;VLTGLGTQICTLWGKDDGLMTRPANFSIYLDAILTFSKHPSLTIVFYVNSLWISLFRHEHISKDEVFLTFVPKWVACTAPKITRSDHCKNTHAHDIEAYACMDCDSEEEFMQFFNIGRSELLQTFRQATLVAPLITFAYVEEWLAVRIQRSMLEQGVECNYQSPTYLEWEALSQVLESVLSRILIPTERPSVSSGLRLLEICLNFEPSDPLLLSTLLSCISALFVFLSMTTAESSATLLSRVLDKIFAALIFSQPGQAKDSRSRVVKKVRMHAASLMVKIAQKYPLLLLPLFDQIYITVQGLSKDPEQLSKLERVTLQEALLLISNHFCDYERQMRFIAEVIGSGAEEFIALSSKAFKSPRDFMTFVGLDQPPVEPSSDDVNGQNRSQMMFYVNLFMAILKRCSWPDDPDKANRGGFVVYYTETGNPVCRNPAAPHIIPLISHFFTLLKVFNGLWTPEALAALSEGYKAAHSMLDLDRSNVLGYPSKPTLGDHMDVSHPRAQTPLERMQHFLSMVNDATYHTLGSAGPSLGRDFYTMEGLAQNISMTMFSNLDVVPDYRLRQLVRAFLKPFVCSCPSVCYESVLLPVLGYICPYMFNRLNKKWQYITQLYESGSLDEENTDTQEMLEDMLNRTITREYLDVLKVVLVGGSSEIPYNAMEQDDMECTRTNTAAIQAEVMSELGTLVLRNEATCQPISLCVLRALCWNDSKASMQATYLAGPMVRQLSSDGSLTPDVAAHIMTSVLQALQLHGQHEANQGSLLVLGVQLYEILRPTFPNIIEVMNQIPNCSLQELQKLDEKILSTNQKGNKLEKAKKDIFRRLTSQLVGQSMGQLFRKEVRIIDLPKLEVPRRQKPARVDESNDIGLCKLFKQRKIMSS
;
A
#
# COMPACT_ATOMS: atom_id res chain seq x y z
N VAL A 1 -25.61 -16.55 7.89
CA VAL A 1 -25.84 -17.41 9.09
C VAL A 1 -24.71 -18.42 9.28
N LEU A 2 -24.49 -19.34 8.33
CA LEU A 2 -23.43 -20.37 8.48
C LEU A 2 -22.02 -19.79 8.65
N THR A 3 -21.70 -18.70 7.93
CA THR A 3 -20.44 -17.95 8.11
C THR A 3 -20.29 -17.44 9.54
N GLY A 4 -21.31 -16.76 10.07
CA GLY A 4 -21.34 -16.29 11.45
C GLY A 4 -21.20 -17.42 12.48
N LEU A 5 -21.85 -18.57 12.25
CA LEU A 5 -21.66 -19.76 13.09
C LEU A 5 -20.20 -20.25 13.05
N GLY A 6 -19.59 -20.27 11.87
CA GLY A 6 -18.18 -20.63 11.70
C GLY A 6 -17.24 -19.68 12.43
N THR A 7 -17.49 -18.37 12.36
CA THR A 7 -16.73 -17.37 13.13
C THR A 7 -16.84 -17.60 14.64
N GLN A 8 -18.01 -18.01 15.14
CA GLN A 8 -18.17 -18.39 16.54
C GLN A 8 -17.37 -19.66 16.87
N ILE A 9 -17.39 -20.67 16.00
CA ILE A 9 -16.56 -21.87 16.17
C ILE A 9 -15.07 -21.49 16.25
N CYS A 10 -14.57 -20.66 15.34
CA CYS A 10 -13.19 -20.15 15.38
C CYS A 10 -12.88 -19.32 16.64
N THR A 11 -13.88 -18.73 17.26
CA THR A 11 -13.69 -17.93 18.49
C THR A 11 -13.65 -18.81 19.74
N LEU A 12 -14.32 -19.96 19.71
CA LEU A 12 -14.55 -20.82 20.89
C LEU A 12 -13.67 -22.07 20.91
N TRP A 13 -13.24 -22.61 19.76
CA TRP A 13 -12.49 -23.86 19.70
C TRP A 13 -11.06 -23.67 20.22
N GLY A 14 -10.71 -24.38 21.29
CA GLY A 14 -9.35 -24.40 21.85
C GLY A 14 -9.07 -23.37 22.94
N LYS A 15 -10.07 -22.58 23.35
CA LYS A 15 -9.97 -21.68 24.51
C LYS A 15 -10.45 -22.36 25.78
N ASP A 16 -9.75 -22.16 26.90
CA ASP A 16 -9.96 -22.86 28.18
C ASP A 16 -11.43 -22.95 28.66
N ASP A 17 -12.24 -21.91 28.39
CA ASP A 17 -13.68 -21.86 28.71
C ASP A 17 -14.63 -22.24 27.54
N GLY A 18 -14.09 -22.81 26.46
CA GLY A 18 -14.76 -23.01 25.17
C GLY A 18 -14.84 -24.47 24.69
N LEU A 19 -14.89 -24.66 23.37
CA LEU A 19 -14.95 -25.98 22.72
C LEU A 19 -13.55 -26.61 22.71
N MET A 20 -13.25 -27.50 23.66
CA MET A 20 -11.98 -28.23 23.69
C MET A 20 -11.86 -29.32 22.63
N THR A 21 -13.01 -29.82 22.15
CA THR A 21 -13.08 -30.95 21.22
C THR A 21 -13.82 -30.54 19.95
N ARG A 22 -13.45 -31.16 18.82
CA ARG A 22 -14.15 -31.01 17.54
C ARG A 22 -15.67 -31.18 17.70
N PRO A 23 -16.49 -30.27 17.15
CA PRO A 23 -17.95 -30.46 17.10
C PRO A 23 -18.33 -31.77 16.39
N ALA A 24 -19.24 -32.56 16.94
CA ALA A 24 -19.58 -33.88 16.43
C ALA A 24 -20.00 -33.89 14.94
N ASN A 25 -20.72 -32.85 14.50
CA ASN A 25 -21.22 -32.70 13.14
C ASN A 25 -20.36 -31.76 12.28
N PHE A 26 -19.08 -31.56 12.63
CA PHE A 26 -18.21 -30.62 11.92
C PHE A 26 -18.06 -30.96 10.42
N SER A 27 -18.00 -32.26 10.06
CA SER A 27 -17.98 -32.68 8.66
C SER A 27 -19.22 -32.23 7.89
N ILE A 28 -20.42 -32.39 8.48
CA ILE A 28 -21.70 -31.99 7.85
C ILE A 28 -21.72 -30.47 7.66
N TYR A 29 -21.23 -29.73 8.64
CA TYR A 29 -21.09 -28.28 8.54
C TYR A 29 -20.12 -27.88 7.41
N LEU A 30 -18.96 -28.52 7.31
CA LEU A 30 -18.00 -28.27 6.23
C LEU A 30 -18.56 -28.62 4.85
N ASP A 31 -19.34 -29.70 4.71
CA ASP A 31 -20.03 -30.03 3.45
C ASP A 31 -21.05 -28.95 3.06
N ALA A 32 -21.80 -28.41 4.03
CA ALA A 32 -22.71 -27.29 3.77
C ALA A 32 -21.94 -26.06 3.30
N ILE A 33 -20.86 -25.67 4.00
CA ILE A 33 -19.99 -24.56 3.63
C ILE A 33 -19.39 -24.77 2.22
N LEU A 34 -18.88 -25.97 1.94
CA LEU A 34 -18.32 -26.33 0.64
C LEU A 34 -19.38 -26.24 -0.49
N THR A 35 -20.64 -26.55 -0.20
CA THR A 35 -21.74 -26.41 -1.17
C THR A 35 -21.92 -24.95 -1.60
N PHE A 36 -21.83 -24.00 -0.67
CA PHE A 36 -21.83 -22.57 -1.00
C PHE A 36 -20.56 -22.15 -1.76
N SER A 37 -19.41 -22.74 -1.45
CA SER A 37 -18.19 -22.52 -2.24
C SER A 37 -18.27 -23.06 -3.66
N LYS A 38 -19.13 -24.05 -3.93
CA LYS A 38 -19.42 -24.58 -5.29
C LYS A 38 -20.44 -23.74 -6.05
N HIS A 39 -21.24 -22.92 -5.37
CA HIS A 39 -22.35 -22.19 -5.96
C HIS A 39 -21.94 -21.22 -7.12
N PRO A 40 -22.73 -21.07 -8.20
CA PRO A 40 -22.39 -20.20 -9.34
C PRO A 40 -22.29 -18.70 -8.99
N SER A 41 -23.13 -18.17 -8.10
CA SER A 41 -22.98 -16.78 -7.60
C SER A 41 -21.62 -16.55 -6.94
N LEU A 42 -20.82 -15.66 -7.52
CA LEU A 42 -19.54 -15.25 -6.96
C LEU A 42 -19.72 -14.45 -5.66
N THR A 43 -20.83 -13.74 -5.50
CA THR A 43 -21.21 -13.08 -4.23
C THR A 43 -21.27 -14.08 -3.08
N ILE A 44 -21.98 -15.21 -3.28
CA ILE A 44 -22.06 -16.28 -2.28
C ILE A 44 -20.68 -16.87 -1.98
N VAL A 45 -19.89 -17.13 -3.02
CA VAL A 45 -18.54 -17.70 -2.88
C VAL A 45 -17.66 -16.75 -2.07
N PHE A 46 -17.68 -15.45 -2.39
CA PHE A 46 -16.94 -14.41 -1.71
C PHE A 46 -17.26 -14.35 -0.22
N TYR A 47 -18.55 -14.35 0.14
CA TYR A 47 -18.97 -14.36 1.54
C TYR A 47 -18.44 -15.56 2.31
N VAL A 48 -18.49 -16.75 1.71
CA VAL A 48 -18.02 -17.98 2.37
C VAL A 48 -16.49 -18.09 2.39
N ASN A 49 -15.80 -17.47 1.43
CA ASN A 49 -14.34 -17.45 1.37
C ASN A 49 -13.70 -16.81 2.62
N SER A 50 -14.30 -15.75 3.16
CA SER A 50 -13.84 -15.11 4.41
C SER A 50 -13.78 -16.09 5.60
N LEU A 51 -14.70 -17.05 5.65
CA LEU A 51 -14.69 -18.11 6.65
C LEU A 51 -13.57 -19.11 6.38
N TRP A 52 -13.36 -19.54 5.12
CA TRP A 52 -12.26 -20.45 4.78
C TRP A 52 -10.90 -19.90 5.21
N ILE A 53 -10.64 -18.61 4.95
CA ILE A 53 -9.43 -17.93 5.43
C ILE A 53 -9.29 -18.06 6.95
N SER A 54 -10.39 -17.82 7.68
CA SER A 54 -10.40 -17.93 9.15
C SER A 54 -10.13 -19.35 9.63
N LEU A 55 -10.67 -20.36 8.95
CA LEU A 55 -10.46 -21.78 9.28
C LEU A 55 -9.00 -22.21 9.00
N PHE A 56 -8.42 -21.81 7.87
CA PHE A 56 -7.01 -22.09 7.53
C PHE A 56 -6.03 -21.43 8.51
N ARG A 57 -6.35 -20.24 9.04
CA ARG A 57 -5.51 -19.53 10.02
C ARG A 57 -5.67 -20.05 11.45
N HIS A 58 -6.74 -20.79 11.74
CA HIS A 58 -7.05 -21.20 13.09
C HIS A 58 -6.16 -22.35 13.55
N GLU A 59 -5.52 -22.20 14.70
CA GLU A 59 -4.48 -23.10 15.20
C GLU A 59 -4.92 -24.57 15.30
N HIS A 60 -6.13 -24.83 15.82
CA HIS A 60 -6.64 -26.20 15.97
C HIS A 60 -7.33 -26.74 14.70
N ILE A 61 -8.21 -25.96 14.08
CA ILE A 61 -8.98 -26.39 12.90
C ILE A 61 -8.07 -26.70 11.72
N SER A 62 -7.02 -25.90 11.49
CA SER A 62 -6.06 -26.14 10.40
C SER A 62 -5.35 -27.49 10.51
N LYS A 63 -5.26 -28.06 11.71
CA LYS A 63 -4.63 -29.37 11.97
C LYS A 63 -5.63 -30.50 12.14
N ASP A 64 -6.94 -30.21 12.09
CA ASP A 64 -7.98 -31.22 12.28
C ASP A 64 -8.07 -32.16 11.07
N GLU A 65 -8.05 -33.46 11.33
CA GLU A 65 -8.07 -34.49 10.29
C GLU A 65 -9.30 -34.38 9.38
N VAL A 66 -10.47 -34.09 9.94
CA VAL A 66 -11.69 -33.95 9.14
C VAL A 66 -11.57 -32.72 8.24
N PHE A 67 -11.17 -31.57 8.77
CA PHE A 67 -10.94 -30.36 7.96
C PHE A 67 -9.95 -30.59 6.81
N LEU A 68 -8.85 -31.29 7.05
CA LEU A 68 -7.84 -31.60 6.03
C LEU A 68 -8.42 -32.39 4.85
N THR A 69 -9.42 -33.26 5.07
CA THR A 69 -10.10 -33.97 3.97
C THR A 69 -10.93 -33.06 3.05
N PHE A 70 -11.25 -31.84 3.48
CA PHE A 70 -12.01 -30.87 2.68
C PHE A 70 -11.11 -29.95 1.84
N VAL A 71 -9.82 -29.85 2.15
CA VAL A 71 -8.90 -28.96 1.42
C VAL A 71 -8.81 -29.30 -0.07
N PRO A 72 -8.63 -30.58 -0.49
CA PRO A 72 -8.64 -30.92 -1.93
C PRO A 72 -9.97 -30.58 -2.61
N LYS A 73 -11.09 -30.79 -1.91
CA LYS A 73 -12.43 -30.51 -2.44
C LYS A 73 -12.66 -29.00 -2.62
N TRP A 74 -12.15 -28.22 -1.68
CA TRP A 74 -12.19 -26.76 -1.74
C TRP A 74 -11.36 -26.25 -2.92
N VAL A 75 -10.09 -26.69 -3.04
CA VAL A 75 -9.19 -26.32 -4.15
C VAL A 75 -9.84 -26.59 -5.51
N ALA A 76 -10.39 -27.79 -5.71
CA ALA A 76 -11.00 -28.18 -6.97
C ALA A 76 -12.24 -27.34 -7.35
N CYS A 77 -12.98 -26.82 -6.37
CA CYS A 77 -14.18 -26.02 -6.64
C CYS A 77 -13.93 -24.51 -6.72
N THR A 78 -12.87 -24.01 -6.09
CA THR A 78 -12.56 -22.57 -6.08
C THR A 78 -11.58 -22.15 -7.16
N ALA A 79 -10.63 -23.01 -7.55
CA ALA A 79 -9.65 -22.68 -8.59
C ALA A 79 -10.30 -22.26 -9.93
N PRO A 80 -11.34 -22.95 -10.45
CA PRO A 80 -12.00 -22.52 -11.70
C PRO A 80 -12.66 -21.14 -11.61
N LYS A 81 -12.98 -20.66 -10.41
CA LYS A 81 -13.65 -19.36 -10.19
C LYS A 81 -12.70 -18.17 -10.26
N ILE A 82 -11.40 -18.44 -10.34
CA ILE A 82 -10.35 -17.43 -10.54
C ILE A 82 -10.26 -17.06 -12.03
N THR A 83 -10.69 -17.95 -12.92
CA THR A 83 -10.82 -17.66 -14.34
C THR A 83 -12.00 -16.73 -14.57
N ARG A 84 -11.76 -15.62 -15.27
CA ARG A 84 -12.79 -14.64 -15.59
C ARG A 84 -13.82 -15.23 -16.56
N SER A 85 -15.09 -15.02 -16.26
CA SER A 85 -16.21 -15.24 -17.18
C SER A 85 -16.67 -13.90 -17.78
N ASP A 86 -17.17 -13.90 -19.01
CA ASP A 86 -17.75 -12.70 -19.63
C ASP A 86 -19.05 -12.30 -18.91
N HIS A 87 -19.36 -10.99 -18.87
CA HIS A 87 -20.64 -10.51 -18.37
C HIS A 87 -21.72 -10.71 -19.44
N CYS A 88 -22.78 -11.46 -19.11
CA CYS A 88 -24.02 -11.60 -19.88
C CYS A 88 -23.84 -12.04 -21.36
N LYS A 89 -23.40 -13.28 -21.63
CA LYS A 89 -23.57 -13.95 -22.95
C LYS A 89 -24.30 -15.28 -22.81
N ASN A 90 -25.55 -15.33 -23.30
CA ASN A 90 -26.40 -16.53 -23.35
C ASN A 90 -26.58 -17.23 -22.00
N THR A 91 -27.39 -16.64 -21.12
CA THR A 91 -27.65 -17.20 -19.79
C THR A 91 -28.62 -18.38 -19.87
N HIS A 92 -28.14 -19.58 -19.57
CA HIS A 92 -29.01 -20.61 -19.00
C HIS A 92 -29.30 -20.24 -17.54
N ALA A 93 -30.48 -20.59 -17.04
CA ALA A 93 -30.76 -20.46 -15.61
C ALA A 93 -29.72 -21.30 -14.85
N HIS A 94 -29.02 -20.68 -13.89
CA HIS A 94 -27.95 -21.23 -13.03
C HIS A 94 -26.48 -21.01 -13.45
N ASP A 95 -26.19 -20.22 -14.48
CA ASP A 95 -24.79 -19.85 -14.80
C ASP A 95 -24.26 -18.68 -13.95
N ILE A 96 -22.93 -18.56 -13.83
CA ILE A 96 -22.25 -17.47 -13.11
C ILE A 96 -22.75 -16.10 -13.61
N GLU A 97 -22.91 -15.98 -14.92
CA GLU A 97 -23.31 -14.75 -15.61
C GLU A 97 -24.73 -14.31 -15.24
N ALA A 98 -25.65 -15.26 -15.02
CA ALA A 98 -27.01 -14.95 -14.59
C ALA A 98 -27.03 -14.32 -13.20
N TYR A 99 -26.17 -14.78 -12.27
CA TYR A 99 -26.03 -14.17 -10.95
C TYR A 99 -25.27 -12.85 -11.01
N ALA A 100 -24.28 -12.71 -11.88
CA ALA A 100 -23.58 -11.45 -12.09
C ALA A 100 -24.54 -10.33 -12.54
N CYS A 101 -25.45 -10.62 -13.45
CA CYS A 101 -26.45 -9.64 -13.92
C CYS A 101 -27.59 -9.40 -12.88
N MET A 102 -27.70 -10.21 -11.81
CA MET A 102 -28.58 -9.94 -10.66
C MET A 102 -27.90 -9.17 -9.54
N ASP A 103 -26.60 -9.41 -9.33
CA ASP A 103 -25.82 -8.87 -8.21
C ASP A 103 -25.13 -7.53 -8.54
N CYS A 104 -24.98 -7.18 -9.83
CA CYS A 104 -24.29 -5.98 -10.30
C CYS A 104 -25.12 -5.21 -11.34
N ASP A 105 -25.03 -3.88 -11.30
CA ASP A 105 -25.77 -2.96 -12.18
C ASP A 105 -25.06 -2.77 -13.54
N SER A 106 -23.75 -3.02 -13.61
CA SER A 106 -22.96 -2.90 -14.84
C SER A 106 -21.80 -3.91 -14.93
N GLU A 107 -21.24 -4.06 -16.14
CA GLU A 107 -20.04 -4.89 -16.38
C GLU A 107 -18.84 -4.35 -15.60
N GLU A 108 -18.70 -3.03 -15.48
CA GLU A 108 -17.59 -2.42 -14.74
C GLU A 108 -17.67 -2.70 -13.23
N GLU A 109 -18.87 -2.64 -12.65
CA GLU A 109 -19.10 -3.03 -11.25
C GLU A 109 -18.78 -4.51 -11.04
N PHE A 110 -19.26 -5.38 -11.95
CA PHE A 110 -18.94 -6.80 -11.90
C PHE A 110 -17.42 -7.05 -11.97
N MET A 111 -16.71 -6.34 -12.85
CA MET A 111 -15.26 -6.47 -13.00
C MET A 111 -14.51 -6.00 -11.77
N GLN A 112 -14.95 -4.92 -11.12
CA GLN A 112 -14.38 -4.46 -9.86
C GLN A 112 -14.61 -5.50 -8.75
N PHE A 113 -15.85 -5.98 -8.60
CA PHE A 113 -16.19 -7.02 -7.64
C PHE A 113 -15.40 -8.32 -7.89
N PHE A 114 -15.31 -8.76 -9.14
CA PHE A 114 -14.57 -9.95 -9.55
C PHE A 114 -13.08 -9.82 -9.19
N ASN A 115 -12.46 -8.67 -9.46
CA ASN A 115 -11.04 -8.47 -9.13
C ASN A 115 -10.79 -8.50 -7.61
N ILE A 116 -11.67 -7.91 -6.80
CA ILE A 116 -11.61 -8.00 -5.34
C ILE A 116 -11.78 -9.46 -4.89
N GLY A 117 -12.79 -10.15 -5.40
CA GLY A 117 -13.05 -11.55 -5.07
C GLY A 117 -11.92 -12.49 -5.47
N ARG A 118 -11.32 -12.25 -6.64
CA ARG A 118 -10.14 -12.97 -7.12
C ARG A 118 -8.94 -12.79 -6.18
N SER A 119 -8.66 -11.56 -5.75
CA SER A 119 -7.58 -11.28 -4.78
C SER A 119 -7.80 -12.02 -3.45
N GLU A 120 -9.01 -12.00 -2.90
CA GLU A 120 -9.36 -12.72 -1.67
C GLU A 120 -9.23 -14.25 -1.83
N LEU A 121 -9.63 -14.80 -2.98
CA LEU A 121 -9.45 -16.23 -3.28
C LEU A 121 -7.96 -16.60 -3.35
N LEU A 122 -7.14 -15.81 -4.05
CA LEU A 122 -5.70 -16.00 -4.13
C LEU A 122 -5.04 -15.94 -2.74
N GLN A 123 -5.46 -15.00 -1.90
CA GLN A 123 -5.02 -14.94 -0.50
C GLN A 123 -5.41 -16.20 0.28
N THR A 124 -6.57 -16.78 -0.02
CA THR A 124 -7.01 -18.04 0.60
C THR A 124 -6.17 -19.22 0.12
N PHE A 125 -5.76 -19.27 -1.15
CA PHE A 125 -4.79 -20.25 -1.66
C PHE A 125 -3.44 -20.18 -0.95
N ARG A 126 -2.97 -18.96 -0.61
CA ARG A 126 -1.75 -18.77 0.20
C ARG A 126 -1.90 -19.39 1.58
N GLN A 127 -3.04 -19.18 2.25
CA GLN A 127 -3.32 -19.77 3.57
C GLN A 127 -3.51 -21.29 3.49
N ALA A 128 -4.22 -21.79 2.47
CA ALA A 128 -4.39 -23.22 2.24
C ALA A 128 -3.05 -23.92 2.01
N THR A 129 -2.10 -23.28 1.33
CA THR A 129 -0.75 -23.81 1.11
C THR A 129 0.05 -23.92 2.42
N LEU A 130 -0.18 -23.03 3.39
CA LEU A 130 0.45 -23.16 4.71
C LEU A 130 -0.04 -24.39 5.48
N VAL A 131 -1.26 -24.85 5.18
CA VAL A 131 -1.92 -25.98 5.84
C VAL A 131 -1.69 -27.31 5.11
N ALA A 132 -1.81 -27.30 3.78
CA ALA A 132 -1.76 -28.50 2.94
C ALA A 132 -0.94 -28.24 1.65
N PRO A 133 0.38 -28.01 1.78
CA PRO A 133 1.24 -27.58 0.66
C PRO A 133 1.30 -28.60 -0.48
N LEU A 134 1.26 -29.90 -0.18
CA LEU A 134 1.29 -30.95 -1.20
C LEU A 134 0.02 -30.96 -2.05
N ILE A 135 -1.14 -30.70 -1.43
CA ILE A 135 -2.44 -30.70 -2.11
C ILE A 135 -2.53 -29.49 -3.05
N THR A 136 -2.19 -28.30 -2.56
CA THR A 136 -2.27 -27.09 -3.39
C THR A 136 -1.24 -27.13 -4.52
N PHE A 137 -0.02 -27.63 -4.26
CA PHE A 137 1.00 -27.78 -5.29
C PHE A 137 0.63 -28.83 -6.35
N ALA A 138 0.16 -30.02 -5.95
CA ALA A 138 -0.22 -31.07 -6.90
C ALA A 138 -1.31 -30.60 -7.87
N TYR A 139 -2.27 -29.82 -7.38
CA TYR A 139 -3.33 -29.26 -8.23
C TYR A 139 -2.78 -28.30 -9.30
N VAL A 140 -1.90 -27.36 -8.91
CA VAL A 140 -1.31 -26.41 -9.89
C VAL A 140 -0.28 -27.07 -10.81
N GLU A 141 0.40 -28.11 -10.35
CA GLU A 141 1.28 -28.94 -11.17
C GLU A 141 0.51 -29.62 -12.30
N GLU A 142 -0.61 -30.28 -11.97
CA GLU A 142 -1.48 -30.93 -12.95
C GLU A 142 -2.09 -29.89 -13.91
N TRP A 143 -2.64 -28.80 -13.38
CA TRP A 143 -3.27 -27.77 -14.19
C TRP A 143 -2.30 -27.15 -15.19
N LEU A 144 -1.07 -26.81 -14.75
CA LEU A 144 -0.05 -26.24 -15.65
C LEU A 144 0.42 -27.24 -16.71
N ALA A 145 0.65 -28.50 -16.34
CA ALA A 145 1.04 -29.53 -17.28
C ALA A 145 -0.03 -29.74 -18.38
N VAL A 146 -1.30 -29.84 -17.99
CA VAL A 146 -2.43 -29.99 -18.93
C VAL A 146 -2.59 -28.76 -19.82
N ARG A 147 -2.49 -27.55 -19.25
CA ARG A 147 -2.63 -26.30 -20.01
C ARG A 147 -1.51 -26.14 -21.05
N ILE A 148 -0.27 -26.48 -20.70
CA ILE A 148 0.84 -26.47 -21.66
C ILE A 148 0.60 -27.47 -22.79
N GLN A 149 0.19 -28.71 -22.47
CA GLN A 149 -0.12 -29.72 -23.49
C GLN A 149 -1.22 -29.26 -24.46
N ARG A 150 -2.29 -28.66 -23.94
CA ARG A 150 -3.36 -28.07 -24.78
C ARG A 150 -2.84 -26.92 -25.64
N SER A 151 -2.04 -26.02 -25.07
CA SER A 151 -1.48 -24.90 -25.81
C SER A 151 -0.47 -25.31 -26.88
N MET A 152 0.20 -26.46 -26.74
CA MET A 152 1.02 -27.04 -27.81
C MET A 152 0.17 -27.48 -29.01
N LEU A 153 -1.08 -27.91 -28.78
CA LEU A 153 -2.03 -28.27 -29.85
C LEU A 153 -2.71 -27.04 -30.47
N GLU A 154 -2.87 -25.97 -29.70
CA GLU A 154 -3.49 -24.69 -30.12
C GLU A 154 -2.47 -23.69 -30.72
N GLN A 155 -1.26 -24.12 -31.08
CA GLN A 155 -0.24 -23.22 -31.64
C GLN A 155 -0.72 -22.54 -32.93
N GLY A 156 -0.44 -21.25 -33.04
CA GLY A 156 -0.81 -20.43 -34.21
C GLY A 156 -2.14 -19.68 -34.08
N VAL A 157 -2.90 -19.88 -33.01
CA VAL A 157 -4.10 -19.08 -32.70
C VAL A 157 -3.69 -17.80 -31.98
N GLU A 158 -3.97 -16.64 -32.59
CA GLU A 158 -3.76 -15.34 -31.93
C GLU A 158 -4.77 -15.17 -30.78
N CYS A 159 -4.26 -14.81 -29.60
CA CYS A 159 -5.06 -14.57 -28.41
C CYS A 159 -5.29 -13.06 -28.20
N ASN A 160 -6.42 -12.74 -27.59
CA ASN A 160 -6.70 -11.43 -27.02
C ASN A 160 -7.05 -11.57 -25.54
N TYR A 161 -7.30 -10.44 -24.86
CA TYR A 161 -7.60 -10.44 -23.43
C TYR A 161 -8.95 -11.08 -23.04
N GLN A 162 -9.78 -11.48 -24.01
CA GLN A 162 -11.03 -12.21 -23.80
C GLN A 162 -10.95 -13.67 -24.24
N SER A 163 -9.87 -14.08 -24.91
CA SER A 163 -9.70 -15.46 -25.35
C SER A 163 -9.73 -16.40 -24.14
N PRO A 164 -10.55 -17.48 -24.16
CA PRO A 164 -10.63 -18.42 -23.05
C PRO A 164 -9.27 -19.01 -22.67
N THR A 165 -8.41 -19.28 -23.67
CA THR A 165 -7.04 -19.75 -23.45
C THR A 165 -6.21 -18.75 -22.65
N TYR A 166 -6.29 -17.45 -22.95
CA TYR A 166 -5.58 -16.42 -22.20
C TYR A 166 -6.09 -16.29 -20.76
N LEU A 167 -7.42 -16.29 -20.57
CA LEU A 167 -8.04 -16.17 -19.25
C LEU A 167 -7.69 -17.36 -18.34
N GLU A 168 -7.61 -18.56 -18.90
CA GLU A 168 -7.14 -19.75 -18.18
C GLU A 168 -5.67 -19.60 -17.77
N TRP A 169 -4.80 -19.18 -18.70
CA TRP A 169 -3.38 -18.94 -18.43
C TRP A 169 -3.14 -17.85 -17.37
N GLU A 170 -3.90 -16.75 -17.43
CA GLU A 170 -3.83 -15.67 -16.45
C GLU A 170 -4.18 -16.18 -15.05
N ALA A 171 -5.32 -16.86 -14.91
CA ALA A 171 -5.77 -17.42 -13.64
C ALA A 171 -4.77 -18.44 -13.08
N LEU A 172 -4.32 -19.38 -13.91
CA LEU A 172 -3.32 -20.38 -13.56
C LEU A 172 -2.04 -19.74 -13.03
N SER A 173 -1.51 -18.73 -13.73
CA SER A 173 -0.26 -18.06 -13.33
C SER A 173 -0.37 -17.40 -11.95
N GLN A 174 -1.52 -16.78 -11.63
CA GLN A 174 -1.77 -16.14 -10.35
C GLN A 174 -1.93 -17.15 -9.20
N VAL A 175 -2.61 -18.27 -9.44
CA VAL A 175 -2.75 -19.34 -8.44
C VAL A 175 -1.40 -20.00 -8.18
N LEU A 176 -0.64 -20.29 -9.23
CA LEU A 176 0.70 -20.85 -9.13
C LEU A 176 1.63 -19.94 -8.32
N GLU A 177 1.64 -18.64 -8.62
CA GLU A 177 2.40 -17.66 -7.84
C GLU A 177 1.95 -17.61 -6.37
N SER A 178 0.65 -17.64 -6.12
CA SER A 178 0.10 -17.64 -4.77
C SER A 178 0.54 -18.87 -3.97
N VAL A 179 0.47 -20.07 -4.55
CA VAL A 179 0.95 -21.31 -3.92
C VAL A 179 2.47 -21.24 -3.68
N LEU A 180 3.26 -20.93 -4.72
CA LEU A 180 4.73 -20.96 -4.63
C LEU A 180 5.32 -19.83 -3.78
N SER A 181 4.59 -18.73 -3.59
CA SER A 181 5.01 -17.64 -2.69
C SER A 181 5.15 -18.09 -1.23
N ARG A 182 4.44 -19.14 -0.81
CA ARG A 182 4.42 -19.64 0.57
C ARG A 182 5.09 -21.00 0.75
N ILE A 183 5.50 -21.68 -0.33
CA ILE A 183 5.94 -23.09 -0.29
C ILE A 183 7.19 -23.36 0.55
N LEU A 184 8.01 -22.34 0.82
CA LEU A 184 9.20 -22.45 1.68
C LEU A 184 8.87 -22.37 3.18
N ILE A 185 7.67 -21.92 3.55
CA ILE A 185 7.29 -21.71 4.96
C ILE A 185 6.93 -23.04 5.65
N PRO A 186 6.09 -23.92 5.07
CA PRO A 186 5.78 -25.21 5.67
C PRO A 186 7.00 -26.14 5.79
N THR A 187 6.92 -27.06 6.75
CA THR A 187 7.89 -28.14 6.96
C THR A 187 7.76 -29.22 5.89
N GLU A 188 6.54 -29.66 5.61
CA GLU A 188 6.23 -30.57 4.51
C GLU A 188 6.25 -29.80 3.18
N ARG A 189 6.99 -30.30 2.20
CA ARG A 189 7.23 -29.60 0.93
C ARG A 189 7.12 -30.54 -0.26
N PRO A 190 6.67 -30.04 -1.43
CA PRO A 190 6.68 -30.83 -2.65
C PRO A 190 8.12 -31.19 -3.04
N SER A 191 8.27 -32.27 -3.80
CA SER A 191 9.58 -32.71 -4.25
C SER A 191 10.23 -31.67 -5.17
N VAL A 192 11.49 -31.33 -4.91
CA VAL A 192 12.26 -30.39 -5.74
C VAL A 192 12.32 -30.88 -7.20
N SER A 193 12.45 -32.19 -7.41
CA SER A 193 12.45 -32.82 -8.73
C SER A 193 11.17 -32.55 -9.54
N SER A 194 10.00 -32.59 -8.90
CA SER A 194 8.72 -32.28 -9.57
C SER A 194 8.67 -30.81 -9.98
N GLY A 195 9.03 -29.90 -9.08
CA GLY A 195 9.10 -28.46 -9.38
C GLY A 195 10.07 -28.14 -10.52
N LEU A 196 11.25 -28.75 -10.54
CA LEU A 196 12.23 -28.59 -11.62
C LEU A 196 11.76 -29.19 -12.94
N ARG A 197 11.09 -30.35 -12.92
CA ARG A 197 10.46 -30.94 -14.11
C ARG A 197 9.41 -30.01 -14.70
N LEU A 198 8.57 -29.42 -13.86
CA LEU A 198 7.54 -28.49 -14.29
C LEU A 198 8.15 -27.21 -14.90
N LEU A 199 9.23 -26.70 -14.30
CA LEU A 199 10.02 -25.61 -14.86
C LEU A 199 10.59 -25.98 -16.23
N GLU A 200 11.12 -27.19 -16.40
CA GLU A 200 11.63 -27.66 -17.69
C GLU A 200 10.53 -27.75 -18.76
N ILE A 201 9.33 -28.20 -18.40
CA ILE A 201 8.16 -28.20 -19.29
C ILE A 201 7.83 -26.77 -19.75
N CYS A 202 7.86 -25.78 -18.84
CA CYS A 202 7.68 -24.37 -19.20
C CYS A 202 8.77 -23.85 -20.14
N LEU A 203 10.04 -24.20 -19.88
CA LEU A 203 11.16 -23.76 -20.71
C LEU A 203 11.09 -24.33 -22.13
N ASN A 204 10.58 -25.55 -22.29
CA ASN A 204 10.40 -26.21 -23.58
C ASN A 204 9.21 -25.66 -24.39
N PHE A 205 8.27 -24.95 -23.76
CA PHE A 205 7.13 -24.36 -24.46
C PHE A 205 7.49 -22.99 -25.05
N GLU A 206 7.35 -22.81 -26.35
CA GLU A 206 7.65 -21.55 -27.06
C GLU A 206 6.37 -20.97 -27.70
N PRO A 207 5.62 -20.13 -26.97
CA PRO A 207 4.45 -19.47 -27.52
C PRO A 207 4.86 -18.37 -28.51
N SER A 208 4.23 -18.36 -29.68
CA SER A 208 4.33 -17.26 -30.66
C SER A 208 3.51 -16.03 -30.26
N ASP A 209 2.49 -16.22 -29.42
CA ASP A 209 1.63 -15.17 -28.91
C ASP A 209 2.27 -14.43 -27.71
N PRO A 210 2.41 -13.10 -27.74
CA PRO A 210 3.06 -12.34 -26.69
C PRO A 210 2.29 -12.29 -25.35
N LEU A 211 0.96 -12.45 -25.34
CA LEU A 211 0.18 -12.56 -24.11
C LEU A 211 0.45 -13.88 -23.40
N LEU A 212 0.50 -14.99 -24.17
CA LEU A 212 0.85 -16.30 -23.63
C LEU A 212 2.30 -16.36 -23.19
N LEU A 213 3.22 -15.72 -23.93
CA LEU A 213 4.62 -15.59 -23.50
C LEU A 213 4.71 -14.85 -22.16
N SER A 214 3.94 -13.77 -21.98
CA SER A 214 3.92 -13.02 -20.73
C SER A 214 3.45 -13.88 -19.54
N THR A 215 2.36 -14.64 -19.69
CA THR A 215 1.87 -15.53 -18.61
C THR A 215 2.80 -16.71 -18.33
N LEU A 216 3.48 -17.23 -19.37
CA LEU A 216 4.54 -18.23 -19.21
C LEU A 216 5.72 -17.70 -18.39
N LEU A 217 6.15 -16.45 -18.62
CA LEU A 217 7.21 -15.81 -17.83
C LEU A 217 6.81 -15.69 -16.35
N SER A 218 5.54 -15.38 -16.04
CA SER A 218 5.04 -15.41 -14.66
C SER A 218 5.15 -16.80 -14.04
N CYS A 219 4.83 -17.85 -14.80
CA CYS A 219 4.97 -19.23 -14.33
C CYS A 219 6.43 -19.61 -14.05
N ILE A 220 7.34 -19.25 -14.96
CA ILE A 220 8.79 -19.43 -14.79
C ILE A 220 9.28 -18.68 -13.55
N SER A 221 8.81 -17.44 -13.34
CA SER A 221 9.12 -16.63 -12.15
C SER A 221 8.72 -17.33 -10.85
N ALA A 222 7.51 -17.88 -10.80
CA ALA A 222 7.00 -18.57 -9.62
C ALA A 222 7.80 -19.86 -9.34
N LEU A 223 8.10 -20.64 -10.39
CA LEU A 223 8.84 -21.90 -10.30
C LEU A 223 10.33 -21.73 -9.99
N PHE A 224 10.88 -20.52 -10.14
CA PHE A 224 12.28 -20.22 -9.84
C PHE A 224 12.68 -20.60 -8.40
N VAL A 225 11.72 -20.62 -7.46
CA VAL A 225 11.95 -21.06 -6.07
C VAL A 225 12.62 -22.43 -5.98
N PHE A 226 12.31 -23.36 -6.89
CA PHE A 226 12.90 -24.70 -6.88
C PHE A 226 14.38 -24.72 -7.26
N LEU A 227 14.86 -23.74 -8.03
CA LEU A 227 16.30 -23.58 -8.31
C LEU A 227 17.09 -23.21 -7.05
N SER A 228 16.46 -22.53 -6.09
CA SER A 228 17.08 -22.22 -4.79
C SER A 228 17.13 -23.42 -3.83
N MET A 229 16.41 -24.50 -4.14
CA MET A 229 16.31 -25.69 -3.29
C MET A 229 17.18 -26.86 -3.78
N THR A 230 17.83 -26.73 -4.94
CA THR A 230 18.65 -27.79 -5.54
C THR A 230 20.14 -27.53 -5.40
N THR A 231 20.96 -28.51 -5.74
CA THR A 231 22.43 -28.39 -5.73
C THR A 231 22.92 -27.41 -6.81
N ALA A 232 24.06 -26.76 -6.56
CA ALA A 232 24.66 -25.80 -7.49
C ALA A 232 24.80 -26.36 -8.92
N GLU A 233 25.26 -27.61 -9.08
CA GLU A 233 25.48 -28.25 -10.38
C GLU A 233 24.17 -28.39 -11.18
N SER A 234 23.12 -28.93 -10.57
CA SER A 234 21.80 -29.08 -11.24
C SER A 234 21.11 -27.74 -11.47
N SER A 235 21.35 -26.74 -10.61
CA SER A 235 20.79 -25.40 -10.79
C SER A 235 21.43 -24.66 -11.96
N ALA A 236 22.73 -24.86 -12.23
CA ALA A 236 23.47 -24.06 -13.21
C ALA A 236 22.94 -24.23 -14.64
N THR A 237 22.64 -25.46 -15.06
CA THR A 237 22.16 -25.75 -16.42
C THR A 237 20.75 -25.20 -16.65
N LEU A 238 19.83 -25.41 -15.70
CA LEU A 238 18.48 -24.87 -15.79
C LEU A 238 18.45 -23.35 -15.63
N LEU A 239 19.30 -22.77 -14.77
CA LEU A 239 19.41 -21.33 -14.60
C LEU A 239 19.84 -20.65 -15.90
N SER A 240 20.83 -21.20 -16.61
CA SER A 240 21.22 -20.70 -17.94
C SER A 240 20.02 -20.69 -18.90
N ARG A 241 19.27 -21.79 -18.98
CA ARG A 241 18.07 -21.88 -19.85
C ARG A 241 16.97 -20.90 -19.44
N VAL A 242 16.79 -20.63 -18.15
CA VAL A 242 15.86 -19.60 -17.67
C VAL A 242 16.30 -18.22 -18.14
N LEU A 243 17.59 -17.88 -17.96
CA LEU A 243 18.14 -16.60 -18.41
C LEU A 243 18.01 -16.45 -19.94
N ASP A 244 18.31 -17.50 -20.70
CA ASP A 244 18.15 -17.50 -22.17
C ASP A 244 16.69 -17.21 -22.56
N LYS A 245 15.72 -17.83 -21.88
CA LYS A 245 14.28 -17.57 -22.11
C LYS A 245 13.90 -16.12 -21.81
N ILE A 246 14.41 -15.56 -20.72
CA ILE A 246 14.13 -14.17 -20.32
C ILE A 246 14.76 -13.20 -21.33
N PHE A 247 16.02 -13.43 -21.74
CA PHE A 247 16.70 -12.61 -22.74
C PHE A 247 16.07 -12.74 -24.13
N ALA A 248 15.59 -13.92 -24.51
CA ALA A 248 14.83 -14.11 -25.74
C ALA A 248 13.51 -13.30 -25.72
N ALA A 249 12.81 -13.28 -24.58
CA ALA A 249 11.61 -12.45 -24.42
C ALA A 249 11.93 -10.94 -24.42
N LEU A 250 13.09 -10.54 -23.91
CA LEU A 250 13.58 -9.15 -23.95
C LEU A 250 13.83 -8.66 -25.38
N ILE A 251 14.23 -9.51 -26.30
CA ILE A 251 14.43 -9.16 -27.72
C ILE A 251 13.25 -9.56 -28.61
N PHE A 252 12.14 -10.01 -28.03
CA PHE A 252 10.99 -10.48 -28.78
C PHE A 252 10.40 -9.39 -29.69
N SER A 253 10.04 -9.78 -30.91
CA SER A 253 9.39 -8.95 -31.92
C SER A 253 8.56 -9.82 -32.86
N GLN A 254 7.41 -9.32 -33.32
CA GLN A 254 6.63 -9.99 -34.37
C GLN A 254 7.19 -9.67 -35.77
N PRO A 255 6.95 -10.52 -36.77
CA PRO A 255 7.39 -10.27 -38.15
C PRO A 255 6.95 -8.90 -38.67
N GLY A 256 7.89 -8.12 -39.23
CA GLY A 256 7.61 -6.80 -39.80
C GLY A 256 7.58 -5.63 -38.79
N GLN A 257 7.80 -5.88 -37.49
CA GLN A 257 7.90 -4.81 -36.49
C GLN A 257 9.35 -4.35 -36.28
N ALA A 258 9.58 -3.04 -36.41
CA ALA A 258 10.79 -2.34 -35.97
C ALA A 258 10.57 -1.75 -34.56
N LYS A 259 11.61 -1.19 -33.93
CA LYS A 259 11.54 -0.65 -32.55
C LYS A 259 10.34 0.27 -32.32
N ASP A 260 10.09 1.18 -33.24
CA ASP A 260 9.04 2.19 -33.11
C ASP A 260 7.65 1.67 -33.49
N SER A 261 7.57 0.62 -34.32
CA SER A 261 6.31 0.00 -34.75
C SER A 261 5.87 -1.21 -33.92
N ARG A 262 6.60 -1.56 -32.84
CA ARG A 262 6.20 -2.65 -31.92
C ARG A 262 4.82 -2.39 -31.31
N SER A 263 3.97 -3.41 -31.33
CA SER A 263 2.65 -3.35 -30.69
C SER A 263 2.77 -3.13 -29.17
N ARG A 264 1.71 -2.60 -28.55
CA ARG A 264 1.66 -2.38 -27.08
C ARG A 264 1.85 -3.69 -26.31
N VAL A 265 1.34 -4.80 -26.84
CA VAL A 265 1.46 -6.13 -26.22
C VAL A 265 2.90 -6.64 -26.26
N VAL A 266 3.61 -6.44 -27.39
CA VAL A 266 5.04 -6.75 -27.51
C VAL A 266 5.88 -5.89 -26.56
N LYS A 267 5.61 -4.58 -26.47
CA LYS A 267 6.27 -3.70 -25.50
C LYS A 267 6.04 -4.17 -24.06
N LYS A 268 4.82 -4.63 -23.72
CA LYS A 268 4.48 -5.16 -22.39
C LYS A 268 5.26 -6.44 -22.06
N VAL A 269 5.34 -7.43 -22.96
CA VAL A 269 6.06 -8.69 -22.65
C VAL A 269 7.57 -8.48 -22.49
N ARG A 270 8.17 -7.59 -23.28
CA ARG A 270 9.58 -7.22 -23.14
C ARG A 270 9.85 -6.51 -21.81
N MET A 271 8.98 -5.56 -21.42
CA MET A 271 9.03 -4.92 -20.10
C MET A 271 8.81 -5.91 -18.95
N HIS A 272 7.94 -6.91 -19.14
CA HIS A 272 7.75 -7.98 -18.17
C HIS A 272 9.03 -8.80 -18.02
N ALA A 273 9.71 -9.18 -19.10
CA ALA A 273 10.99 -9.88 -19.04
C ALA A 273 12.08 -9.05 -18.32
N ALA A 274 12.16 -7.74 -18.57
CA ALA A 274 13.06 -6.84 -17.84
C ALA A 274 12.73 -6.80 -16.33
N SER A 275 11.44 -6.67 -15.99
CA SER A 275 10.96 -6.64 -14.61
C SER A 275 11.19 -7.97 -13.89
N LEU A 276 11.10 -9.08 -14.63
CA LEU A 276 11.40 -10.42 -14.12
C LEU A 276 12.87 -10.53 -13.73
N MET A 277 13.80 -9.98 -14.51
CA MET A 277 15.22 -9.89 -14.13
C MET A 277 15.42 -9.17 -12.79
N VAL A 278 14.72 -8.05 -12.57
CA VAL A 278 14.74 -7.32 -11.29
C VAL A 278 14.21 -8.20 -10.15
N LYS A 279 13.07 -8.88 -10.36
CA LYS A 279 12.44 -9.75 -9.35
C LYS A 279 13.34 -10.91 -8.93
N ILE A 280 14.00 -11.59 -9.88
CA ILE A 280 14.93 -12.68 -9.55
C ILE A 280 16.24 -12.16 -8.96
N ALA A 281 16.74 -10.99 -9.38
CA ALA A 281 17.91 -10.35 -8.81
C ALA A 281 17.69 -9.92 -7.35
N GLN A 282 16.50 -9.44 -7.03
CA GLN A 282 16.14 -9.10 -5.65
C GLN A 282 15.95 -10.33 -4.76
N LYS A 283 15.28 -11.37 -5.26
CA LYS A 283 14.89 -12.53 -4.44
C LYS A 283 15.99 -13.60 -4.34
N TYR A 284 16.79 -13.78 -5.39
CA TYR A 284 17.83 -14.83 -5.46
C TYR A 284 19.19 -14.31 -5.97
N PRO A 285 19.73 -13.22 -5.40
CA PRO A 285 20.96 -12.60 -5.89
C PRO A 285 22.16 -13.55 -5.85
N LEU A 286 22.24 -14.42 -4.84
CA LEU A 286 23.35 -15.37 -4.68
C LEU A 286 23.38 -16.46 -5.77
N LEU A 287 22.25 -16.79 -6.39
CA LEU A 287 22.20 -17.71 -7.54
C LEU A 287 22.70 -17.03 -8.82
N LEU A 288 22.48 -15.72 -8.95
CA LEU A 288 22.87 -14.95 -10.14
C LEU A 288 24.31 -14.42 -10.07
N LEU A 289 24.84 -14.21 -8.86
CA LEU A 289 26.16 -13.65 -8.64
C LEU A 289 27.29 -14.38 -9.40
N PRO A 290 27.33 -15.74 -9.45
CA PRO A 290 28.35 -16.45 -10.23
C PRO A 290 28.27 -16.21 -11.74
N LEU A 291 27.10 -15.80 -12.25
CA LEU A 291 26.85 -15.50 -13.66
C LEU A 291 26.87 -13.99 -13.94
N PHE A 292 27.25 -13.16 -12.96
CA PHE A 292 27.16 -11.70 -13.07
C PHE A 292 27.86 -11.18 -14.32
N ASP A 293 29.10 -11.60 -14.61
CA ASP A 293 29.86 -11.11 -15.75
C ASP A 293 29.18 -11.48 -17.09
N GLN A 294 28.59 -12.67 -17.19
CA GLN A 294 27.84 -13.08 -18.38
C GLN A 294 26.57 -12.24 -18.56
N ILE A 295 25.80 -12.06 -17.48
CA ILE A 295 24.59 -11.23 -17.49
C ILE A 295 24.96 -9.79 -17.87
N TYR A 296 26.04 -9.26 -17.29
CA TYR A 296 26.55 -7.93 -17.53
C TYR A 296 26.93 -7.72 -19.00
N ILE A 297 27.72 -8.63 -19.58
CA ILE A 297 28.13 -8.58 -20.99
C ILE A 297 26.91 -8.62 -21.92
N THR A 298 25.93 -9.48 -21.62
CA THR A 298 24.68 -9.55 -22.40
C THR A 298 23.92 -8.23 -22.35
N VAL A 299 23.72 -7.65 -21.17
CA VAL A 299 23.02 -6.36 -21.00
C VAL A 299 23.78 -5.23 -21.71
N GLN A 300 25.11 -5.20 -21.62
CA GLN A 300 25.93 -4.23 -22.34
C GLN A 300 25.85 -4.40 -23.85
N GLY A 301 25.87 -5.64 -24.35
CA GLY A 301 25.68 -5.96 -25.77
C GLY A 301 24.34 -5.44 -26.29
N LEU A 302 23.26 -5.71 -25.56
CA LEU A 302 21.91 -5.21 -25.90
C LEU A 302 21.79 -3.69 -25.79
N SER A 303 22.54 -3.06 -24.88
CA SER A 303 22.50 -1.60 -24.67
C SER A 303 23.29 -0.81 -25.72
N LYS A 304 24.25 -1.45 -26.42
CA LYS A 304 25.05 -0.81 -27.48
C LYS A 304 24.24 -0.57 -28.75
N ASP A 305 23.31 -1.46 -29.07
CA ASP A 305 22.44 -1.30 -30.23
C ASP A 305 21.20 -0.47 -29.84
N PRO A 306 21.07 0.78 -30.32
CA PRO A 306 19.94 1.63 -29.98
C PRO A 306 18.61 1.07 -30.48
N GLU A 307 18.57 0.12 -31.43
CA GLU A 307 17.34 -0.48 -31.94
C GLU A 307 16.82 -1.64 -31.07
N GLN A 308 17.65 -2.19 -30.18
CA GLN A 308 17.25 -3.31 -29.32
C GLN A 308 16.37 -2.82 -28.19
N LEU A 309 16.94 -2.09 -27.24
CA LEU A 309 16.28 -1.74 -25.98
C LEU A 309 15.62 -0.36 -26.03
N SER A 310 14.45 -0.26 -25.40
CA SER A 310 13.91 1.03 -24.98
C SER A 310 14.70 1.59 -23.80
N LYS A 311 14.63 2.91 -23.57
CA LYS A 311 15.32 3.54 -22.43
C LYS A 311 14.83 2.98 -21.09
N LEU A 312 13.54 2.65 -20.98
CA LEU A 312 12.97 2.07 -19.76
C LEU A 312 13.41 0.62 -19.56
N GLU A 313 13.44 -0.19 -20.63
CA GLU A 313 13.99 -1.56 -20.58
C GLU A 313 15.45 -1.54 -20.11
N ARG A 314 16.25 -0.61 -20.65
CA ARG A 314 17.65 -0.43 -20.23
C ARG A 314 17.79 -0.08 -18.75
N VAL A 315 17.04 0.90 -18.25
CA VAL A 315 17.08 1.27 -16.82
C VAL A 315 16.65 0.10 -15.94
N THR A 316 15.62 -0.65 -16.35
CA THR A 316 15.14 -1.82 -15.59
C THR A 316 16.19 -2.94 -15.54
N LEU A 317 16.94 -3.18 -16.61
CA LEU A 317 18.05 -4.13 -16.59
C LEU A 317 19.23 -3.62 -15.75
N GLN A 318 19.49 -2.32 -15.75
CA GLN A 318 20.48 -1.71 -14.85
C GLN A 318 20.07 -1.89 -13.39
N GLU A 319 18.79 -1.76 -13.03
CA GLU A 319 18.29 -2.08 -11.68
C GLU A 319 18.61 -3.52 -11.27
N ALA A 320 18.39 -4.49 -12.16
CA ALA A 320 18.72 -5.90 -11.89
C ALA A 320 20.22 -6.09 -11.63
N LEU A 321 21.07 -5.45 -12.44
CA LEU A 321 22.53 -5.51 -12.24
C LEU A 321 22.95 -4.86 -10.91
N LEU A 322 22.37 -3.72 -10.54
CA LEU A 322 22.66 -3.04 -9.27
C LEU A 322 22.28 -3.92 -8.08
N LEU A 323 21.13 -4.59 -8.12
CA LEU A 323 20.71 -5.55 -7.10
C LEU A 323 21.69 -6.71 -6.93
N ILE A 324 22.18 -7.30 -8.03
CA ILE A 324 23.19 -8.38 -7.95
C ILE A 324 24.51 -7.82 -7.41
N SER A 325 24.87 -6.58 -7.79
CA SER A 325 26.13 -5.94 -7.38
C SER A 325 26.23 -5.67 -5.87
N ASN A 326 25.09 -5.50 -5.17
CA ASN A 326 25.06 -5.39 -3.71
C ASN A 326 25.72 -6.60 -3.02
N HIS A 327 25.70 -7.77 -3.69
CA HIS A 327 26.28 -9.00 -3.17
C HIS A 327 27.76 -9.21 -3.52
N PHE A 328 28.41 -8.23 -4.15
CA PHE A 328 29.88 -8.18 -4.14
C PHE A 328 30.43 -8.05 -2.72
N CYS A 329 29.67 -7.40 -1.83
CA CYS A 329 30.09 -7.09 -0.46
C CYS A 329 31.47 -6.41 -0.39
N ASP A 330 31.77 -5.58 -1.39
CA ASP A 330 33.00 -4.79 -1.52
C ASP A 330 32.62 -3.38 -2.00
N TYR A 331 32.86 -2.40 -1.13
CA TYR A 331 32.49 -1.00 -1.36
C TYR A 331 33.14 -0.43 -2.63
N GLU A 332 34.43 -0.67 -2.84
CA GLU A 332 35.20 -0.12 -3.95
C GLU A 332 34.77 -0.73 -5.28
N ARG A 333 34.55 -2.05 -5.31
CA ARG A 333 34.05 -2.75 -6.50
C ARG A 333 32.66 -2.25 -6.89
N GLN A 334 31.77 -2.12 -5.91
CA GLN A 334 30.40 -1.64 -6.14
C GLN A 334 30.38 -0.17 -6.57
N MET A 335 31.19 0.69 -5.94
CA MET A 335 31.29 2.12 -6.29
C MET A 335 31.78 2.31 -7.74
N ARG A 336 32.77 1.54 -8.19
CA ARG A 336 33.26 1.58 -9.58
C ARG A 336 32.22 1.07 -10.56
N PHE A 337 31.51 -0.01 -10.21
CA PHE A 337 30.42 -0.52 -11.04
C PHE A 337 29.30 0.51 -11.21
N ILE A 338 28.92 1.21 -10.14
CA ILE A 338 27.93 2.29 -10.21
C ILE A 338 28.43 3.42 -11.12
N ALA A 339 29.71 3.79 -11.05
CA ALA A 339 30.30 4.78 -11.94
C ALA A 339 30.18 4.36 -13.42
N GLU A 340 30.40 3.08 -13.72
CA GLU A 340 30.25 2.53 -15.07
C GLU A 340 28.79 2.52 -15.55
N VAL A 341 27.84 2.21 -14.65
CA VAL A 341 26.39 2.28 -14.94
C VAL A 341 25.94 3.71 -15.24
N ILE A 342 26.47 4.70 -14.52
CA ILE A 342 26.19 6.13 -14.74
C ILE A 342 26.82 6.61 -16.05
N GLY A 343 28.07 6.21 -16.34
CA GLY A 343 28.81 6.67 -17.51
C GLY A 343 28.89 8.21 -17.58
N SER A 344 28.63 8.79 -18.75
CA SER A 344 28.53 10.24 -18.96
C SER A 344 27.24 10.87 -18.41
N GLY A 345 26.31 10.08 -17.87
CA GLY A 345 24.97 10.54 -17.53
C GLY A 345 24.94 11.63 -16.45
N ALA A 346 25.90 11.63 -15.51
CA ALA A 346 26.02 12.68 -14.51
C ALA A 346 26.35 14.04 -15.14
N GLU A 347 27.36 14.10 -16.00
CA GLU A 347 27.77 15.32 -16.71
C GLU A 347 26.66 15.83 -17.64
N GLU A 348 26.01 14.91 -18.36
CA GLU A 348 24.91 15.23 -19.26
C GLU A 348 23.67 15.76 -18.51
N PHE A 349 23.37 15.24 -17.31
CA PHE A 349 22.29 15.75 -16.48
C PHE A 349 22.59 17.13 -15.87
N ILE A 350 23.84 17.39 -15.49
CA ILE A 350 24.28 18.72 -15.04
C ILE A 350 24.19 19.73 -16.19
N ALA A 351 24.60 19.34 -17.40
CA ALA A 351 24.47 20.17 -18.60
C ALA A 351 22.99 20.43 -18.95
N LEU A 352 22.14 19.41 -18.83
CA LEU A 352 20.70 19.52 -18.99
C LEU A 352 20.11 20.53 -18.00
N SER A 353 20.47 20.42 -16.72
CA SER A 353 20.01 21.34 -15.68
C SER A 353 20.43 22.79 -15.98
N SER A 354 21.67 22.99 -16.41
CA SER A 354 22.19 24.31 -16.78
C SER A 354 21.48 24.94 -17.98
N LYS A 355 20.86 24.12 -18.85
CA LYS A 355 20.10 24.58 -20.01
C LYS A 355 18.62 24.79 -19.69
N ALA A 356 17.97 23.78 -19.09
CA ALA A 356 16.52 23.69 -18.99
C ALA A 356 15.95 24.06 -17.61
N PHE A 357 16.71 23.98 -16.52
CA PHE A 357 16.15 24.13 -15.17
C PHE A 357 16.30 25.55 -14.59
N LYS A 358 16.67 26.52 -15.41
CA LYS A 358 16.85 27.92 -15.00
C LYS A 358 15.54 28.61 -14.65
N SER A 359 14.51 28.40 -15.46
CA SER A 359 13.17 28.97 -15.27
C SER A 359 12.09 28.05 -15.84
N PRO A 360 10.82 28.22 -15.44
CA PRO A 360 9.69 27.53 -16.07
C PRO A 360 9.66 27.70 -17.59
N ARG A 361 9.99 28.90 -18.10
CA ARG A 361 10.01 29.18 -19.55
C ARG A 361 11.09 28.39 -20.29
N ASP A 362 12.32 28.37 -19.77
CA ASP A 362 13.41 27.60 -20.38
C ASP A 362 13.07 26.11 -20.43
N PHE A 363 12.44 25.59 -19.38
CA PHE A 363 11.96 24.22 -19.34
C PHE A 363 10.88 23.97 -20.40
N MET A 364 9.87 24.84 -20.49
CA MET A 364 8.78 24.72 -21.45
C MET A 364 9.29 24.68 -22.89
N THR A 365 10.22 25.57 -23.26
CA THR A 365 10.85 25.57 -24.58
C THR A 365 11.69 24.32 -24.82
N PHE A 366 12.39 23.83 -23.79
CA PHE A 366 13.20 22.62 -23.89
C PHE A 366 12.35 21.36 -24.14
N VAL A 367 11.19 21.23 -23.48
CA VAL A 367 10.30 20.06 -23.61
C VAL A 367 9.21 20.22 -24.65
N GLY A 368 9.03 21.42 -25.22
CA GLY A 368 8.05 21.73 -26.27
C GLY A 368 6.63 22.00 -25.76
N LEU A 369 6.47 22.47 -24.52
CA LEU A 369 5.14 22.84 -23.96
C LEU A 369 4.59 24.14 -24.54
N ASP A 370 5.47 25.04 -24.98
CA ASP A 370 5.15 26.31 -25.62
C ASP A 370 5.04 26.19 -27.15
N GLN A 371 5.28 24.99 -27.70
CA GLN A 371 5.17 24.67 -29.12
C GLN A 371 3.89 23.88 -29.42
N PRO A 372 3.32 23.99 -30.63
CA PRO A 372 2.17 23.18 -31.02
C PRO A 372 2.54 21.67 -30.98
N PRO A 373 1.58 20.79 -30.66
CA PRO A 373 1.83 19.36 -30.69
C PRO A 373 2.21 18.86 -32.09
N VAL A 374 3.17 17.94 -32.16
CA VAL A 374 3.72 17.39 -33.42
C VAL A 374 3.33 15.91 -33.54
N GLU A 375 2.84 15.52 -34.73
CA GLU A 375 2.62 14.13 -35.15
C GLU A 375 3.11 13.96 -36.61
N PRO A 376 3.74 12.82 -36.97
CA PRO A 376 4.06 11.66 -36.12
C PRO A 376 5.13 11.97 -35.07
N SER A 377 5.18 11.18 -33.97
CA SER A 377 6.18 11.40 -32.90
C SER A 377 7.65 11.33 -33.33
N SER A 378 7.95 10.75 -34.49
CA SER A 378 9.30 10.75 -35.06
C SER A 378 9.80 12.16 -35.36
N ASP A 379 8.89 13.08 -35.65
CA ASP A 379 9.21 14.44 -36.10
C ASP A 379 9.32 15.40 -34.91
N ASP A 380 8.99 14.92 -33.71
CA ASP A 380 9.06 15.69 -32.47
C ASP A 380 10.50 15.71 -31.91
N VAL A 381 11.23 16.76 -32.29
CA VAL A 381 12.59 17.04 -31.80
C VAL A 381 12.62 17.16 -30.26
N ASN A 382 11.61 17.80 -29.66
CA ASN A 382 11.50 17.93 -28.21
C ASN A 382 11.15 16.59 -27.51
N GLY A 383 10.57 15.65 -28.25
CA GLY A 383 10.35 14.27 -27.81
C GLY A 383 11.64 13.58 -27.38
N GLN A 384 12.76 13.84 -28.06
CA GLN A 384 14.08 13.31 -27.69
C GLN A 384 14.56 13.87 -26.35
N ASN A 385 14.37 15.17 -26.13
CA ASN A 385 14.69 15.86 -24.88
C ASN A 385 13.89 15.27 -23.70
N ARG A 386 12.58 15.08 -23.88
CA ARG A 386 11.69 14.46 -22.89
C ARG A 386 12.13 13.05 -22.55
N SER A 387 12.40 12.24 -23.57
CA SER A 387 12.89 10.87 -23.43
C SER A 387 14.24 10.80 -22.71
N GLN A 388 15.16 11.75 -22.98
CA GLN A 388 16.47 11.81 -22.32
C GLN A 388 16.36 12.16 -20.85
N MET A 389 15.54 13.16 -20.53
CA MET A 389 15.28 13.55 -19.16
C MET A 389 14.64 12.41 -18.34
N MET A 390 13.64 11.74 -18.92
CA MET A 390 13.01 10.56 -18.31
C MET A 390 14.03 9.46 -18.02
N PHE A 391 15.00 9.24 -18.93
CA PHE A 391 16.04 8.25 -18.72
C PHE A 391 16.92 8.59 -17.50
N TYR A 392 17.46 9.81 -17.40
CA TYR A 392 18.33 10.17 -16.27
C TYR A 392 17.59 10.15 -14.93
N VAL A 393 16.39 10.72 -14.87
CA VAL A 393 15.60 10.75 -13.63
C VAL A 393 15.32 9.33 -13.15
N ASN A 394 14.92 8.42 -14.05
CA ASN A 394 14.69 7.02 -13.67
C ASN A 394 15.99 6.27 -13.34
N LEU A 395 17.09 6.52 -14.05
CA LEU A 395 18.39 5.91 -13.75
C LEU A 395 18.91 6.29 -12.36
N PHE A 396 18.89 7.57 -12.01
CA PHE A 396 19.37 8.02 -10.70
C PHE A 396 18.41 7.60 -9.58
N MET A 397 17.10 7.59 -9.84
CA MET A 397 16.13 7.00 -8.92
C MET A 397 16.40 5.51 -8.67
N ALA A 398 16.67 4.75 -9.74
CA ALA A 398 17.03 3.33 -9.67
C ALA A 398 18.30 3.11 -8.83
N ILE A 399 19.36 3.89 -9.08
CA ILE A 399 20.60 3.83 -8.30
C ILE A 399 20.33 4.06 -6.82
N LEU A 400 19.58 5.10 -6.46
CA LEU A 400 19.25 5.37 -5.06
C LEU A 400 18.40 4.28 -4.43
N LYS A 401 17.41 3.73 -5.15
CA LYS A 401 16.51 2.71 -4.61
C LYS A 401 17.16 1.33 -4.48
N ARG A 402 18.14 1.00 -5.33
CA ARG A 402 18.70 -0.35 -5.43
C ARG A 402 20.06 -0.52 -4.78
N CYS A 403 20.89 0.52 -4.72
CA CYS A 403 22.23 0.39 -4.13
C CYS A 403 22.14 0.39 -2.61
N SER A 404 22.62 -0.70 -2.00
CA SER A 404 22.69 -0.82 -0.54
C SER A 404 24.02 -1.43 -0.11
N TRP A 405 24.37 -1.19 1.15
CA TRP A 405 25.41 -1.95 1.85
C TRP A 405 24.83 -3.28 2.38
N PRO A 406 25.68 -4.26 2.76
CA PRO A 406 25.21 -5.51 3.34
C PRO A 406 24.49 -5.32 4.69
N ASP A 407 23.39 -6.03 4.92
CA ASP A 407 22.65 -6.00 6.20
C ASP A 407 23.47 -6.61 7.36
N ASP A 408 24.36 -7.55 7.05
CA ASP A 408 25.26 -8.19 8.02
C ASP A 408 26.40 -7.21 8.39
N PRO A 409 26.48 -6.74 9.65
CA PRO A 409 27.48 -5.75 10.07
C PRO A 409 28.92 -6.22 9.87
N ASP A 410 29.19 -7.52 9.99
CA ASP A 410 30.53 -8.06 9.80
C ASP A 410 30.93 -8.06 8.31
N LYS A 411 29.98 -8.34 7.42
CA LYS A 411 30.19 -8.22 5.98
C LYS A 411 30.37 -6.75 5.57
N ALA A 412 29.56 -5.85 6.13
CA ALA A 412 29.68 -4.42 5.89
C ALA A 412 31.05 -3.90 6.33
N ASN A 413 31.54 -4.33 7.51
CA ASN A 413 32.85 -3.93 8.01
C ASN A 413 33.99 -4.48 7.14
N ARG A 414 33.99 -5.80 6.85
CA ARG A 414 35.01 -6.41 5.97
C ARG A 414 35.01 -5.85 4.56
N GLY A 415 33.84 -5.47 4.05
CA GLY A 415 33.66 -4.89 2.72
C GLY A 415 34.00 -3.39 2.62
N GLY A 416 34.40 -2.75 3.71
CA GLY A 416 34.78 -1.33 3.72
C GLY A 416 33.59 -0.35 3.66
N PHE A 417 32.40 -0.78 4.07
CA PHE A 417 31.20 0.07 4.13
C PHE A 417 31.09 0.83 5.45
N VAL A 418 31.64 0.31 6.55
CA VAL A 418 31.59 0.98 7.85
C VAL A 418 32.65 2.07 7.91
N VAL A 419 32.24 3.31 8.19
CA VAL A 419 33.15 4.47 8.27
C VAL A 419 33.61 4.70 9.71
N TYR A 420 32.69 4.61 10.67
CA TYR A 420 32.96 4.75 12.10
C TYR A 420 31.79 4.17 12.91
N TYR A 421 31.92 4.16 14.24
CA TYR A 421 30.88 3.73 15.17
C TYR A 421 30.33 4.92 15.95
N THR A 422 29.01 4.96 16.19
CA THR A 422 28.41 5.95 17.08
C THR A 422 28.89 5.75 18.52
N GLU A 423 28.64 6.73 19.40
CA GLU A 423 28.92 6.60 20.84
C GLU A 423 28.21 5.42 21.49
N THR A 424 27.05 5.03 20.93
CA THR A 424 26.28 3.85 21.33
C THR A 424 26.78 2.53 20.73
N GLY A 425 27.86 2.58 19.92
CA GLY A 425 28.47 1.40 19.30
C GLY A 425 27.80 0.93 18.01
N ASN A 426 26.87 1.70 17.43
CA ASN A 426 26.21 1.33 16.18
C ASN A 426 27.10 1.67 14.97
N PRO A 427 27.27 0.77 13.99
CA PRO A 427 28.07 1.05 12.80
C PRO A 427 27.38 2.10 11.92
N VAL A 428 28.15 3.08 11.45
CA VAL A 428 27.68 4.05 10.45
C VAL A 428 28.24 3.65 9.09
N CYS A 429 27.35 3.20 8.21
CA CYS A 429 27.69 2.77 6.86
C CYS A 429 27.63 3.93 5.86
N ARG A 430 28.47 3.85 4.81
CA ARG A 430 28.43 4.71 3.63
C ARG A 430 27.84 3.96 2.44
N ASN A 431 27.09 4.68 1.59
CA ASN A 431 26.56 4.11 0.36
C ASN A 431 27.56 4.27 -0.80
N PRO A 432 27.86 3.21 -1.58
CA PRO A 432 28.70 3.32 -2.78
C PRO A 432 28.17 4.28 -3.85
N ALA A 433 26.87 4.59 -3.84
CA ALA A 433 26.26 5.56 -4.75
C ALA A 433 26.49 7.03 -4.31
N ALA A 434 26.83 7.28 -3.05
CA ALA A 434 26.91 8.64 -2.50
C ALA A 434 27.88 9.57 -3.27
N PRO A 435 29.12 9.15 -3.63
CA PRO A 435 30.06 10.02 -4.35
C PRO A 435 29.53 10.50 -5.71
N HIS A 436 28.67 9.70 -6.34
CA HIS A 436 28.15 9.96 -7.68
C HIS A 436 26.82 10.73 -7.66
N ILE A 437 25.97 10.50 -6.65
CA ILE A 437 24.62 11.07 -6.59
C ILE A 437 24.57 12.40 -5.82
N ILE A 438 25.38 12.57 -4.77
CA ILE A 438 25.39 13.82 -3.98
C ILE A 438 25.59 15.08 -4.86
N PRO A 439 26.50 15.10 -5.85
CA PRO A 439 26.64 16.23 -6.77
C PRO A 439 25.38 16.54 -7.60
N LEU A 440 24.48 15.58 -7.77
CA LEU A 440 23.28 15.70 -8.61
C LEU A 440 22.04 16.20 -7.83
N ILE A 441 22.07 16.14 -6.50
CA ILE A 441 20.91 16.46 -5.63
C ILE A 441 20.40 17.90 -5.83
N SER A 442 21.31 18.87 -5.95
CA SER A 442 20.94 20.28 -6.16
C SER A 442 20.18 20.51 -7.47
N HIS A 443 20.47 19.70 -8.50
CA HIS A 443 19.80 19.76 -9.79
C HIS A 443 18.37 19.21 -9.72
N PHE A 444 18.11 18.19 -8.89
CA PHE A 444 16.75 17.70 -8.61
C PHE A 444 15.92 18.71 -7.81
N PHE A 445 16.53 19.40 -6.84
CA PHE A 445 15.87 20.51 -6.14
C PHE A 445 15.47 21.63 -7.08
N THR A 446 16.38 22.03 -7.98
CA THR A 446 16.12 23.04 -9.01
C THR A 446 15.02 22.58 -9.97
N LEU A 447 15.00 21.29 -10.32
CA LEU A 447 13.94 20.73 -11.14
C LEU A 447 12.56 20.84 -10.47
N LEU A 448 12.44 20.53 -9.18
CA LEU A 448 11.16 20.71 -8.46
C LEU A 448 10.74 22.17 -8.38
N LYS A 449 11.68 23.10 -8.20
CA LYS A 449 11.40 24.54 -8.27
C LYS A 449 10.76 24.93 -9.59
N VAL A 450 11.29 24.40 -10.71
CA VAL A 450 10.72 24.61 -12.04
C VAL A 450 9.34 23.99 -12.16
N PHE A 451 9.15 22.74 -11.71
CA PHE A 451 7.84 22.08 -11.74
C PHE A 451 6.77 22.81 -10.95
N ASN A 452 7.10 23.30 -9.75
CA ASN A 452 6.18 24.14 -8.98
C ASN A 452 5.90 25.46 -9.71
N GLY A 453 6.92 26.04 -10.35
CA GLY A 453 6.80 27.24 -11.18
C GLY A 453 5.96 27.08 -12.45
N LEU A 454 5.74 25.85 -12.95
CA LEU A 454 4.83 25.61 -14.09
C LEU A 454 3.37 25.91 -13.76
N TRP A 455 3.04 26.00 -12.46
CA TRP A 455 1.69 26.33 -11.98
C TRP A 455 1.45 27.83 -11.83
N THR A 456 2.45 28.69 -12.07
CA THR A 456 2.20 30.13 -12.01
C THR A 456 1.34 30.58 -13.19
N PRO A 457 0.54 31.65 -13.05
CA PRO A 457 -0.30 32.16 -14.13
C PRO A 457 0.49 32.46 -15.41
N GLU A 458 1.73 32.94 -15.28
CA GLU A 458 2.59 33.28 -16.42
C GLU A 458 3.07 32.05 -17.19
N ALA A 459 3.26 30.91 -16.52
CA ALA A 459 3.63 29.65 -17.15
C ALA A 459 2.41 28.96 -17.76
N LEU A 460 1.26 28.98 -17.09
CA LEU A 460 0.02 28.43 -17.64
C LEU A 460 -0.44 29.20 -18.90
N ALA A 461 -0.30 30.53 -18.90
CA ALA A 461 -0.60 31.36 -20.08
C ALA A 461 0.40 31.16 -21.23
N ALA A 462 1.54 30.51 -20.98
CA ALA A 462 2.57 30.23 -21.97
C ALA A 462 2.33 28.95 -22.79
N LEU A 463 1.40 28.11 -22.36
CA LEU A 463 1.13 26.83 -22.99
C LEU A 463 0.62 27.05 -24.41
N SER A 464 1.06 26.20 -25.34
CA SER A 464 0.45 26.17 -26.67
C SER A 464 -1.01 25.71 -26.60
N GLU A 465 -1.82 26.10 -27.58
CA GLU A 465 -3.26 25.75 -27.63
C GLU A 465 -3.51 24.24 -27.45
N GLY A 466 -2.68 23.40 -28.08
CA GLY A 466 -2.81 21.94 -27.99
C GLY A 466 -2.35 21.33 -26.66
N TYR A 467 -1.69 22.10 -25.79
CA TYR A 467 -1.20 21.67 -24.47
C TYR A 467 -1.85 22.41 -23.31
N LYS A 468 -2.92 23.18 -23.51
CA LYS A 468 -3.67 23.86 -22.42
C LYS A 468 -4.09 22.93 -21.28
N ALA A 469 -4.41 21.67 -21.60
CA ALA A 469 -4.79 20.65 -20.64
C ALA A 469 -3.62 19.74 -20.19
N ALA A 470 -2.36 20.09 -20.49
CA ALA A 470 -1.19 19.25 -20.14
C ALA A 470 -0.99 19.08 -18.63
N HIS A 471 -1.53 20.01 -17.84
CA HIS A 471 -1.53 20.00 -16.39
C HIS A 471 -2.82 19.44 -15.78
N SER A 472 -3.79 19.00 -16.59
CA SER A 472 -4.98 18.32 -16.08
C SER A 472 -4.61 16.96 -15.49
N MET A 473 -5.39 16.52 -14.49
CA MET A 473 -5.27 15.18 -13.94
C MET A 473 -5.59 14.15 -15.03
N LEU A 474 -4.85 13.05 -15.08
CA LEU A 474 -5.13 11.95 -16.01
C LEU A 474 -6.51 11.35 -15.67
N ASP A 475 -7.29 10.97 -16.68
CA ASP A 475 -8.65 10.45 -16.49
C ASP A 475 -8.68 9.20 -15.59
N LEU A 476 -7.65 8.37 -15.66
CA LEU A 476 -7.49 7.21 -14.79
C LEU A 476 -7.32 7.64 -13.32
N ASP A 477 -6.47 8.63 -13.04
CA ASP A 477 -6.23 9.13 -11.70
C ASP A 477 -7.49 9.83 -11.14
N ARG A 478 -8.20 10.59 -11.99
CA ARG A 478 -9.47 11.23 -11.64
C ARG A 478 -10.52 10.16 -11.26
N SER A 479 -10.65 9.11 -12.07
CA SER A 479 -11.60 8.01 -11.81
C SER A 479 -11.26 7.27 -10.51
N ASN A 480 -9.97 7.00 -10.27
CA ASN A 480 -9.49 6.34 -9.06
C ASN A 480 -9.75 7.16 -7.79
N VAL A 481 -9.63 8.49 -7.84
CA VAL A 481 -9.93 9.36 -6.69
C VAL A 481 -11.43 9.42 -6.41
N LEU A 482 -12.26 9.45 -7.45
CA LEU A 482 -13.72 9.51 -7.31
C LEU A 482 -14.35 8.15 -6.97
N GLY A 483 -13.57 7.06 -7.00
CA GLY A 483 -14.07 5.71 -6.74
C GLY A 483 -15.00 5.19 -7.82
N TYR A 484 -15.05 5.86 -8.99
CA TYR A 484 -15.74 5.29 -10.14
C TYR A 484 -15.00 4.02 -10.56
N PRO A 485 -15.73 2.94 -10.91
CA PRO A 485 -15.14 1.81 -11.60
C PRO A 485 -14.36 2.42 -12.76
N SER A 486 -13.04 2.28 -12.75
CA SER A 486 -12.22 2.79 -13.85
C SER A 486 -12.88 2.21 -15.08
N LYS A 487 -13.41 3.04 -16.00
CA LYS A 487 -13.77 2.55 -17.34
C LYS A 487 -12.53 1.80 -17.73
N PRO A 488 -12.57 0.46 -17.79
CA PRO A 488 -11.37 -0.20 -18.16
C PRO A 488 -11.13 0.41 -19.51
N THR A 489 -9.89 0.79 -19.80
CA THR A 489 -9.48 0.92 -21.19
C THR A 489 -9.53 -0.47 -21.85
N LEU A 490 -10.60 -1.26 -21.62
CA LEU A 490 -11.16 -2.29 -22.47
C LEU A 490 -11.17 -1.72 -23.88
N GLY A 491 -11.59 -0.47 -24.14
CA GLY A 491 -11.41 0.14 -25.46
C GLY A 491 -9.97 0.05 -26.05
N ASP A 492 -8.92 0.26 -25.23
CA ASP A 492 -7.51 0.19 -25.70
C ASP A 492 -6.84 -1.19 -25.53
N HIS A 493 -7.49 -2.12 -24.83
CA HIS A 493 -7.00 -3.49 -24.60
C HIS A 493 -7.78 -4.53 -25.40
N MET A 494 -8.99 -4.22 -25.86
CA MET A 494 -9.87 -5.12 -26.60
C MET A 494 -9.53 -5.17 -28.08
N ASP A 495 -9.05 -4.06 -28.64
CA ASP A 495 -8.67 -4.00 -30.05
C ASP A 495 -7.16 -4.29 -30.19
N VAL A 496 -6.81 -5.58 -30.21
CA VAL A 496 -5.45 -6.04 -30.54
C VAL A 496 -5.08 -5.60 -31.97
N SER A 497 -6.08 -5.43 -32.85
CA SER A 497 -5.92 -4.98 -34.23
C SER A 497 -5.61 -3.47 -34.34
N HIS A 498 -6.21 -2.61 -33.50
CA HIS A 498 -5.99 -1.15 -33.56
C HIS A 498 -6.04 -0.47 -32.17
N PRO A 499 -5.01 -0.60 -31.33
CA PRO A 499 -4.94 0.16 -30.09
C PRO A 499 -4.82 1.67 -30.39
N ARG A 500 -5.65 2.50 -29.76
CA ARG A 500 -5.60 3.96 -29.91
C ARG A 500 -4.18 4.44 -29.55
N ALA A 501 -3.50 5.05 -30.52
CA ALA A 501 -2.23 5.69 -30.26
C ALA A 501 -2.45 6.83 -29.25
N GLN A 502 -1.62 6.90 -28.21
CA GLN A 502 -1.67 7.99 -27.24
C GLN A 502 -1.52 9.32 -27.97
N THR A 503 -2.41 10.26 -27.67
CA THR A 503 -2.34 11.59 -28.27
C THR A 503 -1.09 12.32 -27.78
N PRO A 504 -0.56 13.31 -28.52
CA PRO A 504 0.54 14.15 -28.05
C PRO A 504 0.32 14.74 -26.65
N LEU A 505 -0.92 15.14 -26.37
CA LEU A 505 -1.34 15.69 -25.09
C LEU A 505 -1.22 14.66 -23.96
N GLU A 506 -1.77 13.46 -24.15
CA GLU A 506 -1.67 12.36 -23.17
C GLU A 506 -0.19 12.00 -22.90
N ARG A 507 0.64 11.92 -23.96
CA ARG A 507 2.08 11.69 -23.79
C ARG A 507 2.76 12.79 -22.98
N MET A 508 2.37 14.04 -23.19
CA MET A 508 2.89 15.18 -22.41
C MET A 508 2.43 15.12 -20.95
N GLN A 509 1.15 14.83 -20.69
CA GLN A 509 0.61 14.67 -19.33
C GLN A 509 1.33 13.54 -18.57
N HIS A 510 1.54 12.39 -19.23
CA HIS A 510 2.32 11.29 -18.67
C HIS A 510 3.76 11.70 -18.40
N PHE A 511 4.42 12.38 -19.34
CA PHE A 511 5.79 12.87 -19.14
C PHE A 511 5.90 13.78 -17.92
N LEU A 512 5.05 14.82 -17.83
CA LEU A 512 5.07 15.76 -16.70
C LEU A 512 4.81 15.05 -15.38
N SER A 513 3.86 14.12 -15.36
CA SER A 513 3.54 13.35 -14.15
C SER A 513 4.69 12.46 -13.71
N MET A 514 5.21 11.64 -14.63
CA MET A 514 6.26 10.68 -14.33
C MET A 514 7.56 11.36 -13.89
N VAL A 515 7.96 12.46 -14.55
CA VAL A 515 9.17 13.18 -14.15
C VAL A 515 8.99 13.82 -12.78
N ASN A 516 7.84 14.45 -12.50
CA ASN A 516 7.59 15.08 -11.21
C ASN A 516 7.60 14.05 -10.08
N ASP A 517 6.86 12.96 -10.24
CA ASP A 517 6.75 11.90 -9.26
C ASP A 517 8.10 11.19 -9.04
N ALA A 518 8.82 10.86 -10.12
CA ALA A 518 10.14 10.25 -10.03
C ALA A 518 11.17 11.19 -9.37
N THR A 519 11.05 12.50 -9.55
CA THR A 519 11.92 13.49 -8.87
C THR A 519 11.66 13.50 -7.37
N TYR A 520 10.39 13.52 -6.94
CA TYR A 520 10.05 13.40 -5.51
C TYR A 520 10.53 12.07 -4.93
N HIS A 521 10.35 10.95 -5.64
CA HIS A 521 10.86 9.66 -5.21
C HIS A 521 12.38 9.57 -5.14
N THR A 522 13.09 10.24 -6.04
CA THR A 522 14.57 10.33 -6.03
C THR A 522 15.02 11.01 -4.75
N LEU A 523 14.51 12.21 -4.46
CA LEU A 523 14.87 12.96 -3.25
C LEU A 523 14.37 12.28 -1.97
N GLY A 524 13.20 11.65 -2.00
CA GLY A 524 12.67 10.86 -0.90
C GLY A 524 13.50 9.62 -0.57
N SER A 525 14.13 9.01 -1.57
CA SER A 525 15.02 7.87 -1.36
C SER A 525 16.44 8.28 -0.93
N ALA A 526 16.81 9.56 -1.08
CA ALA A 526 18.15 10.04 -0.76
C ALA A 526 18.47 9.93 0.74
N GLY A 527 17.53 10.28 1.62
CA GLY A 527 17.69 10.13 3.08
C GLY A 527 17.91 8.68 3.50
N PRO A 528 16.96 7.78 3.22
CA PRO A 528 17.10 6.35 3.50
C PRO A 528 18.40 5.74 2.94
N SER A 529 18.77 6.06 1.69
CA SER A 529 19.85 5.35 0.99
C SER A 529 21.23 5.96 1.21
N LEU A 530 21.37 7.29 1.22
CA LEU A 530 22.66 7.97 1.40
C LEU A 530 22.94 8.31 2.86
N GLY A 531 21.91 8.30 3.71
CA GLY A 531 22.04 8.53 5.16
C GLY A 531 22.75 9.83 5.46
N ARG A 532 23.83 9.74 6.25
CA ARG A 532 24.59 10.90 6.73
C ARG A 532 25.08 11.79 5.58
N ASP A 533 25.57 11.21 4.48
CA ASP A 533 26.16 11.98 3.36
C ASP A 533 25.16 13.00 2.78
N PHE A 534 23.87 12.65 2.76
CA PHE A 534 22.80 13.54 2.34
C PHE A 534 22.47 14.59 3.40
N TYR A 535 22.25 14.20 4.66
CA TYR A 535 21.84 15.14 5.72
C TYR A 535 22.95 16.12 6.15
N THR A 536 24.22 15.80 5.88
CA THR A 536 25.36 16.70 6.15
C THR A 536 25.72 17.60 4.97
N MET A 537 24.94 17.59 3.88
CA MET A 537 25.15 18.51 2.77
C MET A 537 25.02 19.97 3.23
N GLU A 538 25.98 20.79 2.82
CA GLU A 538 25.99 22.21 3.15
C GLU A 538 24.75 22.93 2.59
N GLY A 539 24.07 23.69 3.44
CA GLY A 539 22.87 24.44 3.06
C GLY A 539 21.67 23.59 2.69
N LEU A 540 21.61 22.28 3.03
CA LEU A 540 20.51 21.39 2.66
C LEU A 540 19.13 21.96 3.00
N ALA A 541 18.93 22.39 4.25
CA ALA A 541 17.64 22.93 4.70
C ALA A 541 17.24 24.18 3.92
N GLN A 542 18.20 25.11 3.72
CA GLN A 542 17.98 26.32 2.94
C GLN A 542 17.64 26.01 1.48
N ASN A 543 18.35 25.06 0.87
CA ASN A 543 18.09 24.63 -0.50
C ASN A 543 16.68 24.06 -0.64
N ILE A 544 16.23 23.19 0.28
CA ILE A 544 14.87 22.65 0.30
C ILE A 544 13.85 23.80 0.38
N SER A 545 14.02 24.73 1.33
CA SER A 545 13.12 25.86 1.52
C SER A 545 13.05 26.80 0.31
N MET A 546 14.19 27.09 -0.34
CA MET A 546 14.25 28.02 -1.47
C MET A 546 13.84 27.40 -2.82
N THR A 547 13.75 26.07 -2.90
CA THR A 547 13.47 25.37 -4.16
C THR A 547 12.19 24.55 -4.10
N MET A 548 12.19 23.43 -3.39
CA MET A 548 11.08 22.49 -3.30
C MET A 548 9.82 23.12 -2.72
N PHE A 549 9.97 24.11 -1.84
CA PHE A 549 8.85 24.83 -1.24
C PHE A 549 8.48 26.13 -1.94
N SER A 550 9.08 26.42 -3.10
CA SER A 550 8.67 27.56 -3.91
C SER A 550 7.31 27.32 -4.58
N ASN A 551 6.52 28.39 -4.72
CA ASN A 551 5.24 28.42 -5.44
C ASN A 551 4.18 27.40 -4.97
N LEU A 552 4.29 26.84 -3.77
CA LEU A 552 3.35 25.81 -3.33
C LEU A 552 1.89 26.29 -3.28
N ASP A 553 1.64 27.59 -3.09
CA ASP A 553 0.29 28.17 -3.05
C ASP A 553 -0.52 27.91 -4.34
N VAL A 554 0.15 27.85 -5.50
CA VAL A 554 -0.49 27.61 -6.81
C VAL A 554 -0.46 26.14 -7.25
N VAL A 555 0.30 25.29 -6.55
CA VAL A 555 0.37 23.85 -6.85
C VAL A 555 -0.92 23.16 -6.37
N PRO A 556 -1.58 22.33 -7.19
CA PRO A 556 -2.80 21.63 -6.79
C PRO A 556 -2.53 20.45 -5.85
N ASP A 557 -3.53 20.06 -5.07
CA ASP A 557 -3.37 19.03 -4.02
C ASP A 557 -2.89 17.69 -4.58
N TYR A 558 -3.40 17.27 -5.75
CA TYR A 558 -3.00 16.00 -6.34
C TYR A 558 -1.51 15.92 -6.68
N ARG A 559 -0.82 17.07 -6.89
CA ARG A 559 0.64 17.16 -7.00
C ARG A 559 1.32 17.31 -5.64
N LEU A 560 0.74 18.14 -4.76
CA LEU A 560 1.27 18.36 -3.41
C LEU A 560 1.31 17.07 -2.57
N ARG A 561 0.41 16.13 -2.82
CA ARG A 561 0.41 14.80 -2.20
C ARG A 561 1.75 14.07 -2.38
N GLN A 562 2.42 14.21 -3.52
CA GLN A 562 3.72 13.56 -3.75
C GLN A 562 4.83 14.16 -2.88
N LEU A 563 4.80 15.48 -2.66
CA LEU A 563 5.70 16.11 -1.68
C LEU A 563 5.51 15.49 -0.29
N VAL A 564 4.27 15.33 0.16
CA VAL A 564 3.95 14.80 1.49
C VAL A 564 4.34 13.31 1.61
N ARG A 565 3.86 12.48 0.69
CA ARG A 565 4.01 11.02 0.76
C ARG A 565 5.38 10.53 0.31
N ALA A 566 5.88 11.03 -0.82
CA ALA A 566 7.10 10.50 -1.42
C ALA A 566 8.37 11.18 -0.91
N PHE A 567 8.31 12.42 -0.42
CA PHE A 567 9.47 13.12 0.13
C PHE A 567 9.43 13.31 1.66
N LEU A 568 8.44 14.03 2.22
CA LEU A 568 8.46 14.43 3.64
C LEU A 568 8.52 13.23 4.59
N LYS A 569 7.69 12.20 4.36
CA LYS A 569 7.66 10.99 5.20
C LYS A 569 9.03 10.30 5.27
N PRO A 570 9.66 9.83 4.17
CA PRO A 570 10.97 9.18 4.24
C PRO A 570 12.10 10.14 4.66
N PHE A 571 12.00 11.44 4.33
CA PHE A 571 12.96 12.46 4.75
C PHE A 571 12.99 12.64 6.28
N VAL A 572 11.84 12.62 6.94
CA VAL A 572 11.78 12.69 8.41
C VAL A 572 12.23 11.37 9.02
N CYS A 573 11.72 10.22 8.53
CA CYS A 573 12.03 8.91 9.11
C CYS A 573 13.53 8.58 9.11
N SER A 574 14.27 9.06 8.10
CA SER A 574 15.66 8.62 7.86
C SER A 574 16.70 9.61 8.40
N CYS A 575 16.26 10.73 8.98
CA CYS A 575 17.18 11.74 9.47
C CYS A 575 17.84 11.28 10.78
N PRO A 576 19.18 11.28 10.86
CA PRO A 576 19.89 11.05 12.11
C PRO A 576 19.55 12.12 13.15
N SER A 577 19.47 11.75 14.44
CA SER A 577 19.14 12.68 15.53
C SER A 577 20.08 13.89 15.60
N VAL A 578 21.36 13.69 15.29
CA VAL A 578 22.38 14.77 15.21
C VAL A 578 22.06 15.85 14.17
N CYS A 579 21.18 15.57 13.21
CA CYS A 579 20.76 16.51 12.16
C CYS A 579 19.34 17.07 12.38
N TYR A 580 18.67 16.73 13.48
CA TYR A 580 17.32 17.23 13.76
C TYR A 580 17.28 18.76 13.85
N GLU A 581 18.18 19.36 14.61
CA GLU A 581 18.18 20.81 14.79
C GLU A 581 18.67 21.57 13.54
N SER A 582 19.70 21.05 12.87
CA SER A 582 20.30 21.73 11.72
C SER A 582 19.50 21.56 10.42
N VAL A 583 18.71 20.48 10.29
CA VAL A 583 17.99 20.14 9.05
C VAL A 583 16.48 20.05 9.26
N LEU A 584 16.00 19.15 10.13
CA LEU A 584 14.56 18.91 10.25
C LEU A 584 13.81 20.10 10.84
N LEU A 585 14.30 20.70 11.93
CA LEU A 585 13.62 21.81 12.58
C LEU A 585 13.40 23.00 11.64
N PRO A 586 14.39 23.49 10.85
CA PRO A 586 14.17 24.54 9.87
C PRO A 586 13.17 24.16 8.77
N VAL A 587 13.24 22.93 8.26
CA VAL A 587 12.35 22.43 7.19
C VAL A 587 10.91 22.32 7.71
N LEU A 588 10.73 21.71 8.88
CA LEU A 588 9.43 21.58 9.57
C LEU A 588 8.87 22.95 9.97
N GLY A 589 9.72 23.87 10.42
CA GLY A 589 9.37 25.24 10.76
C GLY A 589 8.78 26.03 9.60
N TYR A 590 9.10 25.66 8.35
CA TYR A 590 8.46 26.22 7.17
C TYR A 590 7.18 25.45 6.77
N ILE A 591 7.29 24.12 6.60
CA ILE A 591 6.24 23.33 5.96
C ILE A 591 5.04 23.06 6.88
N CYS A 592 5.24 22.97 8.20
CA CYS A 592 4.14 22.73 9.15
C CYS A 592 3.13 23.89 9.20
N PRO A 593 3.55 25.17 9.34
CA PRO A 593 2.64 26.29 9.21
C PRO A 593 1.91 26.32 7.87
N TYR A 594 2.63 26.08 6.77
CA TYR A 594 2.06 26.06 5.42
C TYR A 594 0.95 25.02 5.29
N MET A 595 1.24 23.76 5.65
CA MET A 595 0.28 22.66 5.55
C MET A 595 -0.94 22.88 6.43
N PHE A 596 -0.74 23.31 7.69
CA PHE A 596 -1.86 23.63 8.58
C PHE A 596 -2.76 24.71 7.97
N ASN A 597 -2.20 25.83 7.51
CA ASN A 597 -2.96 26.94 6.94
C ASN A 597 -3.73 26.52 5.68
N ARG A 598 -3.10 25.76 4.79
CA ARG A 598 -3.73 25.27 3.55
C ARG A 598 -4.89 24.32 3.87
N LEU A 599 -4.65 23.29 4.68
CA LEU A 599 -5.67 22.30 5.05
C LEU A 599 -6.82 22.97 5.80
N ASN A 600 -6.53 23.84 6.76
CA ASN A 600 -7.57 24.51 7.54
C ASN A 600 -8.45 25.41 6.66
N LYS A 601 -7.87 26.18 5.72
CA LYS A 601 -8.63 26.99 4.76
C LYS A 601 -9.54 26.11 3.87
N LYS A 602 -9.01 25.00 3.35
CA LYS A 602 -9.80 24.07 2.51
C LYS A 602 -10.93 23.40 3.29
N TRP A 603 -10.66 22.94 4.49
CA TRP A 603 -11.69 22.35 5.35
C TRP A 603 -12.78 23.36 5.75
N GLN A 604 -12.42 24.63 5.99
CA GLN A 604 -13.40 25.69 6.20
C GLN A 604 -14.29 25.91 4.98
N TYR A 605 -13.69 25.96 3.78
CA TYR A 605 -14.43 26.08 2.53
C TYR A 605 -15.39 24.89 2.30
N ILE A 606 -14.90 23.66 2.44
CA ILE A 606 -15.71 22.44 2.30
C ILE A 606 -16.85 22.43 3.33
N THR A 607 -16.59 22.84 4.57
CA THR A 607 -17.64 22.92 5.62
C THR A 607 -18.72 23.93 5.24
N GLN A 608 -18.34 25.11 4.71
CA GLN A 608 -19.28 26.12 4.24
C GLN A 608 -20.16 25.60 3.09
N LEU A 609 -19.60 24.81 2.16
CA LEU A 609 -20.35 24.20 1.07
C LEU A 609 -21.39 23.18 1.54
N TYR A 610 -21.05 22.39 2.56
CA TYR A 610 -22.01 21.48 3.21
C TYR A 610 -23.11 22.26 3.94
N GLU A 611 -22.75 23.32 4.67
CA GLU A 611 -23.71 24.15 5.41
C GLU A 611 -24.65 24.95 4.48
N SER A 612 -24.20 25.31 3.28
CA SER A 612 -25.02 26.02 2.28
C SER A 612 -25.94 25.10 1.48
N GLY A 613 -25.86 23.77 1.66
CA GLY A 613 -26.62 22.80 0.86
C GLY A 613 -26.18 22.72 -0.61
N SER A 614 -25.00 23.25 -0.93
CA SER A 614 -24.46 23.24 -2.30
C SER A 614 -23.79 21.89 -2.65
N LEU A 615 -23.44 21.10 -1.63
CA LEU A 615 -22.94 19.72 -1.72
C LEU A 615 -24.02 18.70 -1.31
N ASP A 616 -25.19 18.74 -1.94
CA ASP A 616 -26.18 17.65 -1.85
C ASP A 616 -25.91 16.58 -2.94
N GLU A 617 -26.18 15.31 -2.64
CA GLU A 617 -25.92 14.16 -3.55
C GLU A 617 -26.57 14.33 -4.94
N GLU A 618 -27.64 15.10 -5.05
CA GLU A 618 -28.35 15.35 -6.32
C GLU A 618 -27.79 16.56 -7.12
N ASN A 619 -26.98 17.43 -6.51
CA ASN A 619 -26.61 18.73 -7.07
C ASN A 619 -25.09 19.02 -7.06
N THR A 620 -24.26 18.04 -6.69
CA THR A 620 -22.81 18.20 -6.55
C THR A 620 -22.11 18.18 -7.92
N ASP A 621 -21.32 19.22 -8.22
CA ASP A 621 -20.38 19.19 -9.35
C ASP A 621 -19.30 18.13 -9.08
N THR A 622 -19.08 17.22 -10.05
CA THR A 622 -18.01 16.21 -10.01
C THR A 622 -16.63 16.80 -9.67
N GLN A 623 -16.40 18.08 -9.96
CA GLN A 623 -15.17 18.78 -9.62
C GLN A 623 -15.05 19.09 -8.12
N GLU A 624 -16.12 19.51 -7.45
CA GLU A 624 -16.09 19.79 -6.00
C GLU A 624 -15.90 18.50 -5.20
N MET A 625 -16.53 17.40 -5.62
CA MET A 625 -16.33 16.07 -5.03
C MET A 625 -14.87 15.62 -5.18
N LEU A 626 -14.25 15.86 -6.34
CA LEU A 626 -12.83 15.55 -6.58
C LEU A 626 -11.94 16.32 -5.60
N GLU A 627 -12.22 17.61 -5.39
CA GLU A 627 -11.45 18.45 -4.49
C GLU A 627 -11.60 18.05 -3.02
N ASP A 628 -12.79 17.67 -2.58
CA ASP A 628 -13.02 17.14 -1.23
C ASP A 628 -12.27 15.80 -1.02
N MET A 629 -12.37 14.87 -1.97
CA MET A 629 -11.65 13.59 -1.91
C MET A 629 -10.12 13.76 -1.87
N LEU A 630 -9.59 14.70 -2.66
CA LEU A 630 -8.17 15.06 -2.61
C LEU A 630 -7.79 15.68 -1.26
N ASN A 631 -8.58 16.63 -0.74
CA ASN A 631 -8.33 17.30 0.53
C ASN A 631 -8.31 16.31 1.71
N ARG A 632 -9.26 15.37 1.75
CA ARG A 632 -9.28 14.28 2.73
C ARG A 632 -8.06 13.38 2.62
N THR A 633 -7.64 13.05 1.41
CA THR A 633 -6.50 12.17 1.20
C THR A 633 -5.19 12.81 1.62
N ILE A 634 -4.93 14.06 1.22
CA ILE A 634 -3.73 14.79 1.64
C ILE A 634 -3.72 15.06 3.15
N THR A 635 -4.89 15.28 3.77
CA THR A 635 -5.02 15.42 5.23
C THR A 635 -4.49 14.17 5.93
N ARG A 636 -4.95 12.97 5.53
CA ARG A 636 -4.50 11.70 6.11
C ARG A 636 -3.02 11.42 5.86
N GLU A 637 -2.54 11.68 4.65
CA GLU A 637 -1.12 11.54 4.31
C GLU A 637 -0.23 12.48 5.13
N TYR A 638 -0.70 13.70 5.43
CA TYR A 638 0.03 14.63 6.28
C TYR A 638 -0.01 14.24 7.77
N LEU A 639 -1.13 13.70 8.26
CA LEU A 639 -1.20 13.14 9.61
C LEU A 639 -0.24 11.96 9.80
N ASP A 640 -0.03 11.14 8.75
CA ASP A 640 1.01 10.10 8.77
C ASP A 640 2.42 10.69 8.91
N VAL A 641 2.71 11.84 8.30
CA VAL A 641 3.98 12.56 8.49
C VAL A 641 4.09 13.05 9.94
N LEU A 642 3.04 13.69 10.47
CA LEU A 642 3.02 14.15 11.87
C LEU A 642 3.15 13.00 12.87
N LYS A 643 2.63 11.81 12.55
CA LYS A 643 2.84 10.61 13.35
C LYS A 643 4.31 10.26 13.49
N VAL A 644 5.04 10.24 12.37
CA VAL A 644 6.49 10.01 12.40
C VAL A 644 7.21 11.14 13.14
N VAL A 645 6.80 12.40 12.96
CA VAL A 645 7.42 13.54 13.65
C VAL A 645 7.24 13.46 15.18
N LEU A 646 6.04 13.17 15.67
CA LEU A 646 5.70 13.25 17.10
C LEU A 646 6.01 11.98 17.89
N VAL A 647 5.78 10.82 17.27
CA VAL A 647 5.80 9.51 17.94
C VAL A 647 6.77 8.55 17.27
N GLY A 648 7.29 8.89 16.09
CA GLY A 648 8.30 8.08 15.41
C GLY A 648 9.59 8.01 16.21
N GLY A 649 9.83 6.88 16.87
CA GLY A 649 11.14 6.46 17.33
C GLY A 649 11.86 5.68 16.24
N SER A 650 13.19 5.65 16.28
CA SER A 650 14.12 4.94 15.39
C SER A 650 13.83 3.44 15.30
N SER A 651 12.74 3.07 14.63
CA SER A 651 12.55 1.74 14.08
C SER A 651 13.31 1.73 12.78
N GLU A 652 14.40 0.95 12.73
CA GLU A 652 14.98 0.49 11.48
C GLU A 652 13.83 0.09 10.56
N ILE A 653 13.58 0.90 9.54
CA ILE A 653 12.59 0.56 8.52
C ILE A 653 13.11 -0.73 7.89
N PRO A 654 12.39 -1.86 7.97
CA PRO A 654 12.74 -3.02 7.17
C PRO A 654 12.61 -2.57 5.72
N TYR A 655 13.75 -2.44 5.07
CA TYR A 655 13.90 -1.88 3.74
C TYR A 655 13.41 -2.89 2.70
N ASN A 656 12.09 -3.03 2.55
CA ASN A 656 11.48 -3.66 1.39
C ASN A 656 10.75 -2.59 0.58
N ALA A 657 11.53 -1.69 -0.02
CA ALA A 657 11.07 -0.75 -1.03
C ALA A 657 10.76 -1.49 -2.35
N MET A 658 9.79 -2.41 -2.35
CA MET A 658 9.13 -2.90 -3.57
C MET A 658 7.91 -3.81 -3.37
N GLU A 659 7.27 -3.82 -2.20
CA GLU A 659 5.98 -4.52 -2.00
C GLU A 659 4.85 -3.50 -1.79
N GLN A 660 4.63 -2.64 -2.79
CA GLN A 660 3.28 -2.10 -3.00
C GLN A 660 2.48 -3.17 -3.75
N ASP A 661 1.97 -4.16 -3.00
CA ASP A 661 0.60 -4.68 -3.16
C ASP A 661 0.29 -5.95 -2.34
N ASP A 662 1.21 -6.56 -1.58
CA ASP A 662 0.88 -7.88 -0.98
C ASP A 662 1.48 -8.23 0.40
N MET A 663 1.91 -7.25 1.21
CA MET A 663 2.37 -7.51 2.58
C MET A 663 1.45 -6.93 3.68
N GLU A 664 0.15 -7.16 3.56
CA GLU A 664 -0.76 -7.26 4.71
C GLU A 664 -0.96 -8.73 5.13
N CYS A 665 0.11 -9.42 5.54
CA CYS A 665 -0.04 -10.50 6.53
C CYS A 665 1.31 -10.90 7.12
N THR A 666 1.33 -11.08 8.44
CA THR A 666 2.43 -11.61 9.27
C THR A 666 3.50 -10.63 9.75
N ARG A 667 3.05 -9.57 10.43
CA ARG A 667 3.50 -9.21 11.79
C ARG A 667 2.47 -8.27 12.41
N THR A 668 1.37 -8.84 12.89
CA THR A 668 0.57 -8.19 13.92
C THR A 668 1.43 -8.13 15.18
N ASN A 669 2.21 -7.06 15.35
CA ASN A 669 2.48 -6.59 16.70
C ASN A 669 1.19 -5.94 17.19
N THR A 670 0.22 -6.77 17.56
CA THR A 670 -0.87 -6.47 18.51
C THR A 670 -0.35 -6.33 19.94
N ALA A 671 0.95 -6.07 20.11
CA ALA A 671 1.61 -5.84 21.38
C ALA A 671 2.01 -4.37 21.49
N ALA A 672 1.02 -3.47 21.53
CA ALA A 672 1.02 -2.24 22.32
C ALA A 672 -0.11 -1.28 21.89
N ILE A 673 -1.28 -1.43 22.53
CA ILE A 673 -2.07 -0.26 22.97
C ILE A 673 -1.37 0.33 24.23
N GLN A 674 -0.04 0.33 24.24
CA GLN A 674 0.76 1.04 25.24
C GLN A 674 0.94 2.43 24.66
N ALA A 675 0.57 3.44 25.44
CA ALA A 675 0.61 4.85 25.08
C ALA A 675 1.81 5.14 24.16
N GLU A 676 1.52 5.56 22.92
CA GLU A 676 2.51 6.07 21.98
C GLU A 676 3.36 7.12 22.72
N VAL A 677 4.62 6.77 23.04
CA VAL A 677 5.53 7.66 23.78
C VAL A 677 6.08 8.69 22.81
N MET A 678 6.14 9.94 23.24
CA MET A 678 6.70 11.03 22.46
C MET A 678 8.16 10.74 22.07
N SER A 679 8.51 10.98 20.81
CA SER A 679 9.88 10.81 20.33
C SER A 679 10.78 11.99 20.72
N GLU A 680 12.10 11.82 20.56
CA GLU A 680 13.08 12.90 20.72
C GLU A 680 12.77 14.07 19.78
N LEU A 681 12.55 13.78 18.49
CA LEU A 681 12.11 14.77 17.51
C LEU A 681 10.78 15.41 17.91
N GLY A 682 9.81 14.60 18.38
CA GLY A 682 8.52 15.08 18.86
C GLY A 682 8.65 16.09 19.99
N THR A 683 9.56 15.83 20.92
CA THR A 683 9.89 16.76 22.01
C THR A 683 10.51 18.05 21.48
N LEU A 684 11.46 17.95 20.55
CA LEU A 684 12.12 19.12 19.95
C LEU A 684 11.13 20.02 19.19
N VAL A 685 10.23 19.45 18.38
CA VAL A 685 9.26 20.25 17.61
C VAL A 685 8.20 20.89 18.52
N LEU A 686 7.79 20.22 19.60
CA LEU A 686 6.82 20.82 20.53
C LEU A 686 7.43 21.91 21.43
N ARG A 687 8.76 21.95 21.55
CA ARG A 687 9.49 23.02 22.25
C ARG A 687 9.94 24.16 21.35
N ASN A 688 9.80 24.02 20.03
CA ASN A 688 10.19 25.04 19.07
C ASN A 688 8.98 25.92 18.69
N GLU A 689 9.13 27.24 18.78
CA GLU A 689 8.04 28.20 18.55
C GLU A 689 7.46 28.12 17.11
N ALA A 690 8.30 27.85 16.11
CA ALA A 690 7.87 27.82 14.71
C ALA A 690 7.03 26.59 14.35
N THR A 691 7.15 25.50 15.11
CA THR A 691 6.50 24.21 14.80
C THR A 691 5.44 23.80 15.82
N CYS A 692 5.60 24.15 17.10
CA CYS A 692 4.71 23.73 18.18
C CYS A 692 3.24 24.10 17.91
N GLN A 693 2.96 25.38 17.65
CA GLN A 693 1.60 25.86 17.40
C GLN A 693 0.95 25.23 16.16
N PRO A 694 1.55 25.27 14.95
CA PRO A 694 0.90 24.73 13.76
C PRO A 694 0.69 23.21 13.83
N ILE A 695 1.62 22.45 14.43
CA ILE A 695 1.45 21.00 14.62
C ILE A 695 0.30 20.74 15.60
N SER A 696 0.28 21.43 16.74
CA SER A 696 -0.75 21.26 17.76
C SER A 696 -2.14 21.59 17.23
N LEU A 697 -2.27 22.71 16.52
CA LEU A 697 -3.52 23.11 15.90
C LEU A 697 -3.95 22.14 14.79
N CYS A 698 -3.01 21.63 13.98
CA CYS A 698 -3.33 20.65 12.94
C CYS A 698 -3.90 19.36 13.54
N VAL A 699 -3.27 18.82 14.59
CA VAL A 699 -3.74 17.60 15.26
C VAL A 699 -5.11 17.81 15.90
N LEU A 700 -5.30 18.93 16.62
CA LEU A 700 -6.60 19.23 17.26
C LEU A 700 -7.70 19.49 16.23
N ARG A 701 -7.41 20.21 15.14
CA ARG A 701 -8.38 20.44 14.06
C ARG A 701 -8.71 19.18 13.29
N ALA A 702 -7.76 18.28 13.09
CA ALA A 702 -8.00 16.99 12.46
C ALA A 702 -8.99 16.10 13.23
N LEU A 703 -9.13 16.26 14.56
CA LEU A 703 -10.20 15.62 15.33
C LEU A 703 -11.59 16.11 14.87
N CYS A 704 -11.69 17.39 14.48
CA CYS A 704 -12.95 18.09 14.20
C CYS A 704 -13.24 18.32 12.70
N TRP A 705 -12.29 18.05 11.80
CA TRP A 705 -12.56 18.08 10.36
C TRP A 705 -13.52 16.95 9.99
N ASN A 706 -14.32 17.16 8.94
CA ASN A 706 -15.38 16.23 8.52
C ASN A 706 -14.82 14.97 7.81
N ASP A 707 -13.74 14.37 8.31
CA ASP A 707 -13.18 13.08 7.88
C ASP A 707 -12.97 12.17 9.09
N SER A 708 -13.82 11.14 9.20
CA SER A 708 -13.80 10.19 10.32
C SER A 708 -12.53 9.34 10.37
N LYS A 709 -11.82 9.16 9.25
CA LYS A 709 -10.52 8.46 9.24
C LYS A 709 -9.39 9.37 9.74
N ALA A 710 -9.40 10.64 9.35
CA ALA A 710 -8.45 11.64 9.86
C ALA A 710 -8.64 11.87 11.36
N SER A 711 -9.89 11.97 11.83
CA SER A 711 -10.20 12.09 13.25
C SER A 711 -9.65 10.90 14.05
N MET A 712 -9.87 9.68 13.56
CA MET A 712 -9.31 8.47 14.16
C MET A 712 -7.77 8.50 14.24
N GLN A 713 -7.08 8.90 13.18
CA GLN A 713 -5.62 9.05 13.18
C GLN A 713 -5.16 10.10 14.20
N ALA A 714 -5.84 11.25 14.25
CA ALA A 714 -5.54 12.33 15.18
C ALA A 714 -5.71 11.91 16.65
N THR A 715 -6.59 10.95 16.96
CA THR A 715 -6.73 10.45 18.35
C THR A 715 -5.46 9.82 18.90
N TYR A 716 -4.64 9.19 18.05
CA TYR A 716 -3.37 8.60 18.45
C TYR A 716 -2.29 9.65 18.72
N LEU A 717 -2.39 10.82 18.09
CA LEU A 717 -1.40 11.91 18.20
C LEU A 717 -1.72 12.89 19.32
N ALA A 718 -3.01 13.19 19.54
CA ALA A 718 -3.44 14.22 20.48
C ALA A 718 -3.07 13.90 21.94
N GLY A 719 -3.21 12.64 22.36
CA GLY A 719 -2.94 12.22 23.74
C GLY A 719 -1.47 12.42 24.15
N PRO A 720 -0.49 11.87 23.40
CA PRO A 720 0.94 12.07 23.66
C PRO A 720 1.36 13.54 23.58
N MET A 721 0.88 14.26 22.57
CA MET A 721 1.18 15.68 22.36
C MET A 721 0.74 16.55 23.56
N VAL A 722 -0.50 16.39 24.02
CA VAL A 722 -1.02 17.18 25.15
C VAL A 722 -0.31 16.81 26.45
N ARG A 723 0.07 15.54 26.62
CA ARG A 723 0.89 15.11 27.77
C ARG A 723 2.24 15.84 27.80
N GLN A 724 2.92 15.94 26.66
CA GLN A 724 4.20 16.65 26.55
C GLN A 724 4.05 18.15 26.81
N LEU A 725 3.04 18.80 26.20
CA LEU A 725 2.78 20.23 26.42
C LEU A 725 2.43 20.52 27.89
N SER A 726 1.71 19.62 28.55
CA SER A 726 1.42 19.72 29.99
C SER A 726 2.67 19.53 30.86
N SER A 727 3.56 18.61 30.52
CA SER A 727 4.80 18.40 31.28
C SER A 727 5.79 19.54 31.11
N ASP A 728 5.81 20.17 29.94
CA ASP A 728 6.65 21.34 29.65
C ASP A 728 6.05 22.64 30.22
N GLY A 729 4.85 22.59 30.82
CA GLY A 729 4.18 23.76 31.39
C GLY A 729 3.71 24.79 30.35
N SER A 730 3.56 24.37 29.09
CA SER A 730 3.26 25.26 27.95
C SER A 730 1.75 25.52 27.75
N LEU A 731 0.90 24.92 28.56
CA LEU A 731 -0.57 25.03 28.45
C LEU A 731 -1.11 26.18 29.31
N THR A 732 -2.04 26.95 28.74
CA THR A 732 -2.84 27.95 29.48
C THR A 732 -4.24 27.42 29.76
N PRO A 733 -5.00 28.01 30.70
CA PRO A 733 -6.39 27.63 30.94
C PRO A 733 -7.27 27.64 29.69
N ASP A 734 -7.11 28.64 28.81
CA ASP A 734 -7.86 28.76 27.56
C ASP A 734 -7.52 27.66 26.56
N VAL A 735 -6.22 27.32 26.44
CA VAL A 735 -5.76 26.24 25.56
C VAL A 735 -6.24 24.88 26.08
N ALA A 736 -6.19 24.66 27.40
CA ALA A 736 -6.70 23.45 28.04
C ALA A 736 -8.21 23.29 27.79
N ALA A 737 -8.98 24.37 27.93
CA ALA A 737 -10.41 24.38 27.60
C ALA A 737 -10.63 24.07 26.11
N HIS A 738 -9.85 24.67 25.20
CA HIS A 738 -9.96 24.41 23.77
C HIS A 738 -9.69 22.94 23.42
N ILE A 739 -8.64 22.33 23.98
CA ILE A 739 -8.32 20.91 23.79
C ILE A 739 -9.49 20.01 24.20
N MET A 740 -10.08 20.27 25.37
CA MET A 740 -11.25 19.52 25.84
C MET A 740 -12.46 19.72 24.91
N THR A 741 -12.70 20.97 24.50
CA THR A 741 -13.78 21.27 23.54
C THR A 741 -13.57 20.56 22.20
N SER A 742 -12.34 20.45 21.68
CA SER A 742 -12.05 19.75 20.43
C SER A 742 -12.45 18.26 20.50
N VAL A 743 -12.13 17.55 21.58
CA VAL A 743 -12.53 16.13 21.70
C VAL A 743 -14.03 15.96 21.86
N LEU A 744 -14.72 16.89 22.54
CA LEU A 744 -16.18 16.88 22.65
C LEU A 744 -16.86 17.18 21.31
N GLN A 745 -16.35 18.15 20.55
CA GLN A 745 -16.80 18.43 19.18
C GLN A 745 -16.58 17.24 18.24
N ALA A 746 -15.43 16.57 18.35
CA ALA A 746 -15.16 15.36 17.59
C ALA A 746 -16.12 14.22 17.95
N LEU A 747 -16.48 14.06 19.23
CA LEU A 747 -17.53 13.11 19.66
C LEU A 747 -18.90 13.47 19.08
N GLN A 748 -19.21 14.76 18.97
CA GLN A 748 -20.43 15.23 18.36
C GLN A 748 -20.49 14.90 16.86
N LEU A 749 -19.40 15.16 16.14
CA LEU A 749 -19.33 14.98 14.70
C LEU A 749 -19.19 13.50 14.29
N HIS A 750 -18.30 12.75 14.95
CA HIS A 750 -17.89 11.41 14.52
C HIS A 750 -18.41 10.28 15.42
N GLY A 751 -19.02 10.61 16.56
CA GLY A 751 -19.46 9.63 17.56
C GLY A 751 -20.49 8.62 17.06
N GLN A 752 -21.16 8.91 15.94
CA GLN A 752 -22.07 7.98 15.27
C GLN A 752 -21.35 6.71 14.76
N HIS A 753 -20.04 6.77 14.52
CA HIS A 753 -19.23 5.64 14.11
C HIS A 753 -18.61 4.95 15.34
N GLU A 754 -18.92 3.66 15.53
CA GLU A 754 -18.50 2.90 16.72
C GLU A 754 -16.99 2.94 16.99
N ALA A 755 -16.17 2.82 15.93
CA ALA A 755 -14.72 2.89 16.04
C ALA A 755 -14.23 4.27 16.52
N ASN A 756 -14.76 5.36 15.94
CA ASN A 756 -14.42 6.73 16.36
C ASN A 756 -14.89 7.01 17.79
N GLN A 757 -16.14 6.65 18.12
CA GLN A 757 -16.65 6.77 19.48
C GLN A 757 -15.76 6.03 20.48
N GLY A 758 -15.35 4.81 20.14
CA GLY A 758 -14.48 3.99 20.95
C GLY A 758 -13.15 4.67 21.29
N SER A 759 -12.48 5.26 20.29
CA SER A 759 -11.19 5.95 20.43
C SER A 759 -11.33 7.33 21.07
N LEU A 760 -12.31 8.13 20.67
CA LEU A 760 -12.55 9.47 21.22
C LEU A 760 -12.94 9.44 22.70
N LEU A 761 -13.67 8.42 23.16
CA LEU A 761 -13.94 8.22 24.59
C LEU A 761 -12.67 7.92 25.39
N VAL A 762 -11.73 7.16 24.81
CA VAL A 762 -10.43 6.88 25.47
C VAL A 762 -9.61 8.16 25.54
N LEU A 763 -9.52 8.88 24.42
CA LEU A 763 -8.82 10.16 24.35
C LEU A 763 -9.43 11.19 25.33
N GLY A 764 -10.75 11.31 25.38
CA GLY A 764 -11.44 12.26 26.26
C GLY A 764 -11.14 12.02 27.74
N VAL A 765 -11.15 10.75 28.18
CA VAL A 765 -10.71 10.39 29.54
C VAL A 765 -9.25 10.76 29.76
N GLN A 766 -8.37 10.38 28.83
CA GLN A 766 -6.93 10.67 28.92
C GLN A 766 -6.65 12.18 29.01
N LEU A 767 -7.30 13.00 28.18
CA LEU A 767 -7.15 14.45 28.20
C LEU A 767 -7.70 15.05 29.49
N TYR A 768 -8.83 14.54 29.99
CA TYR A 768 -9.38 15.00 31.27
C TYR A 768 -8.39 14.69 32.41
N GLU A 769 -7.81 13.50 32.44
CA GLU A 769 -6.79 13.12 33.43
C GLU A 769 -5.52 13.99 33.38
N ILE A 770 -5.08 14.38 32.19
CA ILE A 770 -3.89 15.23 32.01
C ILE A 770 -4.18 16.67 32.44
N LEU A 771 -5.32 17.22 32.02
CA LEU A 771 -5.61 18.66 32.14
C LEU A 771 -6.25 19.02 33.48
N ARG A 772 -7.18 18.21 33.98
CA ARG A 772 -8.01 18.53 35.15
C ARG A 772 -7.22 18.84 36.44
N PRO A 773 -6.10 18.14 36.76
CA PRO A 773 -5.33 18.43 37.97
C PRO A 773 -4.72 19.84 37.98
N THR A 774 -4.37 20.37 36.82
CA THR A 774 -3.70 21.68 36.66
C THR A 774 -4.69 22.80 36.32
N PHE A 775 -5.79 22.47 35.63
CA PHE A 775 -6.74 23.43 35.06
C PHE A 775 -8.17 23.16 35.58
N PRO A 776 -8.61 23.83 36.66
CA PRO A 776 -9.96 23.63 37.23
C PRO A 776 -11.11 24.05 36.30
N ASN A 777 -10.86 24.98 35.38
CA ASN A 777 -11.84 25.48 34.40
C ASN A 777 -12.35 24.39 33.43
N ILE A 778 -11.68 23.24 33.35
CA ILE A 778 -12.15 22.09 32.57
C ILE A 778 -13.53 21.59 33.05
N ILE A 779 -13.88 21.78 34.32
CA ILE A 779 -15.23 21.47 34.83
C ILE A 779 -16.28 22.32 34.13
N GLU A 780 -16.01 23.60 33.89
CA GLU A 780 -16.94 24.52 33.23
C GLU A 780 -17.22 24.06 31.80
N VAL A 781 -16.19 23.61 31.08
CA VAL A 781 -16.33 23.03 29.73
C VAL A 781 -17.21 21.77 29.77
N MET A 782 -17.00 20.86 30.74
CA MET A 782 -17.83 19.66 30.87
C MET A 782 -19.27 19.97 31.26
N ASN A 783 -19.51 21.05 32.00
CA ASN A 783 -20.87 21.50 32.37
C ASN A 783 -21.64 22.12 31.20
N GLN A 784 -20.97 22.49 30.10
CA GLN A 784 -21.63 22.95 28.88
C GLN A 784 -22.27 21.80 28.08
N ILE A 785 -21.98 20.54 28.44
CA ILE A 785 -22.59 19.39 27.78
C ILE A 785 -24.10 19.35 28.09
N PRO A 786 -24.98 19.23 27.09
CA PRO A 786 -26.43 19.14 27.31
C PRO A 786 -26.80 18.01 28.26
N ASN A 787 -27.58 18.32 29.30
CA ASN A 787 -28.02 17.38 30.34
C ASN A 787 -26.87 16.69 31.12
N CYS A 788 -25.74 17.37 31.31
CA CYS A 788 -24.62 16.86 32.10
C CYS A 788 -25.04 16.62 33.57
N SER A 789 -24.82 15.39 34.07
CA SER A 789 -25.08 15.05 35.47
C SER A 789 -23.90 15.50 36.35
N LEU A 790 -24.13 16.53 37.15
CA LEU A 790 -23.14 17.03 38.13
C LEU A 790 -22.64 15.94 39.08
N GLN A 791 -23.49 14.99 39.45
CA GLN A 791 -23.11 13.86 40.32
C GLN A 791 -22.18 12.87 39.61
N GLU A 792 -22.42 12.55 38.34
CA GLU A 792 -21.52 11.68 37.58
C GLU A 792 -20.18 12.38 37.26
N LEU A 793 -20.21 13.69 37.05
CA LEU A 793 -19.00 14.50 36.86
C LEU A 793 -18.15 14.53 38.13
N GLN A 794 -18.77 14.71 39.30
CA GLN A 794 -18.09 14.60 40.60
C GLN A 794 -17.47 13.22 40.81
N LYS A 795 -18.19 12.14 40.47
CA LYS A 795 -17.64 10.77 40.55
C LYS A 795 -16.43 10.55 39.64
N LEU A 796 -16.43 11.17 38.44
CA LEU A 796 -15.29 11.13 37.53
C LEU A 796 -14.09 11.86 38.15
N ASP A 797 -14.33 13.06 38.68
CA ASP A 797 -13.30 13.90 39.31
C ASP A 797 -12.66 13.19 40.52
N GLU A 798 -13.47 12.62 41.41
CA GLU A 798 -13.01 11.82 42.55
C GLU A 798 -12.13 10.64 42.12
N LYS A 799 -12.54 9.91 41.07
CA LYS A 799 -11.79 8.76 40.55
C LYS A 799 -10.47 9.14 39.89
N ILE A 800 -10.38 10.33 39.31
CA ILE A 800 -9.18 10.82 38.61
C ILE A 800 -8.20 11.45 39.60
N LEU A 801 -8.69 12.18 40.60
CA LEU A 801 -7.88 12.78 41.65
C LEU A 801 -7.42 11.75 42.70
N SER A 802 -8.10 10.61 42.82
CA SER A 802 -7.70 9.53 43.74
C SER A 802 -6.40 8.83 43.28
N THR A 803 -5.33 8.97 44.05
CA THR A 803 -3.98 8.47 43.71
C THR A 803 -3.75 6.98 44.03
N ASN A 804 -4.69 6.33 44.72
CA ASN A 804 -4.49 5.02 45.37
C ASN A 804 -5.04 3.80 44.61
N GLN A 805 -5.58 3.96 43.39
CA GLN A 805 -6.12 2.84 42.61
C GLN A 805 -5.53 2.83 41.19
N LYS A 806 -4.81 1.77 40.82
CA LYS A 806 -4.35 1.52 39.44
C LYS A 806 -4.89 0.16 38.97
N GLY A 807 -5.32 0.08 37.71
CA GLY A 807 -5.70 -1.19 37.07
C GLY A 807 -6.85 -1.09 36.08
N ASN A 808 -6.98 -2.08 35.20
CA ASN A 808 -7.93 -2.10 34.06
C ASN A 808 -9.40 -1.88 34.45
N LYS A 809 -9.80 -2.26 35.67
CA LYS A 809 -11.16 -2.03 36.18
C LYS A 809 -11.47 -0.55 36.40
N LEU A 810 -10.47 0.24 36.83
CA LEU A 810 -10.63 1.68 37.05
C LEU A 810 -10.71 2.42 35.71
N GLU A 811 -9.82 2.11 34.76
CA GLU A 811 -9.82 2.69 33.41
C GLU A 811 -11.16 2.45 32.70
N LYS A 812 -11.69 1.23 32.80
CA LYS A 812 -13.02 0.91 32.30
C LYS A 812 -14.11 1.73 32.98
N ALA A 813 -14.04 1.90 34.31
CA ALA A 813 -15.02 2.68 35.05
C ALA A 813 -14.99 4.18 34.67
N LYS A 814 -13.80 4.78 34.50
CA LYS A 814 -13.63 6.16 34.05
C LYS A 814 -14.23 6.34 32.65
N LYS A 815 -13.91 5.44 31.72
CA LYS A 815 -14.49 5.42 30.37
C LYS A 815 -16.01 5.28 30.38
N ASP A 816 -16.56 4.41 31.21
CA ASP A 816 -18.01 4.20 31.32
C ASP A 816 -18.72 5.44 31.90
N ILE A 817 -18.11 6.16 32.85
CA ILE A 817 -18.65 7.42 33.37
C ILE A 817 -18.58 8.52 32.30
N PHE A 818 -17.41 8.69 31.67
CA PHE A 818 -17.23 9.68 30.61
C PHE A 818 -18.21 9.44 29.44
N ARG A 819 -18.40 8.18 29.03
CA ARG A 819 -19.42 7.80 28.04
C ARG A 819 -20.83 8.23 28.44
N ARG A 820 -21.21 8.11 29.73
CA ARG A 820 -22.52 8.58 30.21
C ARG A 820 -22.63 10.10 30.19
N LEU A 821 -21.56 10.80 30.55
CA LEU A 821 -21.52 12.27 30.51
C LEU A 821 -21.65 12.80 29.08
N THR A 822 -21.00 12.16 28.11
CA THR A 822 -20.98 12.61 26.71
C THR A 822 -22.03 11.94 25.83
N SER A 823 -22.93 11.10 26.37
CA SER A 823 -23.84 10.30 25.55
C SER A 823 -24.79 11.15 24.70
N GLN A 824 -25.12 12.36 25.18
CA GLN A 824 -26.00 13.31 24.50
C GLN A 824 -25.31 14.07 23.36
N LEU A 825 -23.98 14.08 23.31
CA LEU A 825 -23.24 14.68 22.21
C LEU A 825 -23.25 13.80 20.98
N VAL A 826 -23.24 12.48 21.17
CA VAL A 826 -23.13 11.51 20.09
C VAL A 826 -24.38 11.55 19.21
N GLY A 827 -24.25 12.12 18.01
CA GLY A 827 -25.32 12.14 17.01
C GLY A 827 -25.76 10.73 16.62
N GLN A 828 -27.05 10.58 16.30
CA GLN A 828 -27.57 9.36 15.65
C GLN A 828 -27.36 9.47 14.15
N SER A 829 -26.86 8.42 13.50
CA SER A 829 -26.66 8.45 12.05
C SER A 829 -28.01 8.47 11.31
N MET A 830 -28.09 9.12 10.14
CA MET A 830 -29.30 9.06 9.31
C MET A 830 -29.71 7.61 8.97
N GLY A 831 -28.73 6.73 8.76
CA GLY A 831 -28.96 5.30 8.54
C GLY A 831 -29.51 4.55 9.76
N GLN A 832 -29.41 5.11 10.97
CA GLN A 832 -30.10 4.62 12.19
C GLN A 832 -31.49 5.24 12.34
N LEU A 833 -31.68 6.51 11.94
CA LEU A 833 -32.97 7.20 11.94
C LEU A 833 -33.97 6.58 10.94
N PHE A 834 -33.48 6.13 9.78
CA PHE A 834 -34.29 5.48 8.73
C PHE A 834 -34.13 3.96 8.68
N ARG A 835 -33.39 3.36 9.63
CA ARG A 835 -33.37 1.90 9.75
C ARG A 835 -34.77 1.46 10.18
N LYS A 836 -35.51 0.80 9.29
CA LYS A 836 -36.63 -0.03 9.71
C LYS A 836 -36.06 -1.08 10.67
N GLU A 837 -36.29 -0.94 11.97
CA GLU A 837 -36.03 -2.02 12.93
C GLU A 837 -36.82 -3.23 12.42
N VAL A 838 -36.14 -4.18 11.76
CA VAL A 838 -36.74 -5.47 11.47
C VAL A 838 -36.79 -6.22 12.80
N ARG A 839 -37.78 -5.87 13.62
CA ARG A 839 -38.22 -6.73 14.72
C ARG A 839 -38.88 -7.93 14.06
N ILE A 840 -38.13 -9.01 13.91
CA ILE A 840 -38.70 -10.31 13.55
C ILE A 840 -39.55 -10.72 14.76
N ILE A 841 -40.86 -10.52 14.67
CA ILE A 841 -41.83 -10.70 15.78
C ILE A 841 -41.93 -12.19 16.16
N ASP A 842 -41.58 -13.10 15.25
CA ASP A 842 -41.70 -14.56 15.41
C ASP A 842 -40.35 -15.32 15.34
N LEU A 843 -39.26 -14.71 15.82
CA LEU A 843 -38.17 -15.55 16.34
C LEU A 843 -38.51 -15.89 17.79
N PRO A 844 -38.62 -17.17 18.19
CA PRO A 844 -38.82 -17.52 19.59
C PRO A 844 -37.73 -16.80 20.38
N LYS A 845 -38.16 -15.99 21.36
CA LYS A 845 -37.25 -15.27 22.24
C LYS A 845 -36.27 -16.29 22.82
N LEU A 846 -35.02 -16.24 22.38
CA LEU A 846 -33.93 -16.76 23.18
C LEU A 846 -33.97 -15.92 24.45
N GLU A 847 -34.49 -16.49 25.53
CA GLU A 847 -34.28 -15.96 26.87
C GLU A 847 -32.78 -15.98 27.13
N VAL A 848 -32.10 -14.91 26.70
CA VAL A 848 -30.77 -14.59 27.18
C VAL A 848 -30.98 -14.21 28.64
N PRO A 849 -30.51 -15.01 29.62
CA PRO A 849 -30.67 -14.65 31.02
C PRO A 849 -30.04 -13.27 31.20
N ARG A 850 -30.78 -12.33 31.80
CA ARG A 850 -30.25 -11.02 32.18
C ARG A 850 -28.89 -11.24 32.82
N ARG A 851 -27.85 -10.54 32.34
CA ARG A 851 -26.53 -10.50 32.98
C ARG A 851 -26.70 -10.15 34.46
N GLN A 852 -26.80 -11.16 35.31
CA GLN A 852 -26.62 -10.98 36.73
C GLN A 852 -25.11 -10.80 36.96
N LYS A 853 -24.77 -9.87 37.85
CA LYS A 853 -23.39 -9.57 38.23
C LYS A 853 -22.64 -10.87 38.54
N PRO A 854 -21.37 -11.01 38.13
CA PRO A 854 -20.60 -12.21 38.46
C PRO A 854 -20.49 -12.32 39.98
N ALA A 855 -21.13 -13.33 40.57
CA ALA A 855 -20.80 -13.80 41.89
C ALA A 855 -19.39 -14.43 41.85
N ARG A 856 -18.67 -14.33 42.98
CA ARG A 856 -17.28 -14.80 43.11
C ARG A 856 -17.16 -16.28 42.73
N VAL A 857 -16.02 -16.58 42.10
CA VAL A 857 -15.49 -17.90 41.82
C VAL A 857 -15.58 -18.77 43.08
N ASP A 858 -16.47 -19.76 43.09
CA ASP A 858 -16.28 -21.07 43.76
C ASP A 858 -17.51 -22.00 43.74
N GLU A 859 -18.66 -21.65 43.14
CA GLU A 859 -19.79 -22.60 43.05
C GLU A 859 -20.33 -22.79 41.63
N SER A 860 -20.44 -24.07 41.28
CA SER A 860 -20.83 -24.68 40.00
C SER A 860 -22.18 -24.21 39.42
N ASN A 861 -22.25 -23.88 38.13
CA ASN A 861 -22.94 -24.69 37.10
C ASN A 861 -23.00 -24.00 35.71
N ASP A 862 -22.38 -24.69 34.74
CA ASP A 862 -22.60 -24.76 33.29
C ASP A 862 -23.65 -23.80 32.65
N ILE A 863 -23.17 -22.77 31.93
CA ILE A 863 -23.97 -21.80 31.13
C ILE A 863 -24.60 -22.45 29.88
N GLY A 864 -24.53 -23.78 29.72
CA GLY A 864 -25.33 -24.52 28.75
C GLY A 864 -24.98 -24.33 27.27
N LEU A 865 -24.06 -23.43 26.94
CA LEU A 865 -23.51 -23.26 25.58
C LEU A 865 -22.84 -24.54 25.07
N CYS A 866 -22.19 -25.30 25.96
CA CYS A 866 -21.62 -26.61 25.64
C CYS A 866 -22.69 -27.67 25.34
N LYS A 867 -23.94 -27.49 25.79
CA LYS A 867 -25.04 -28.46 25.56
C LYS A 867 -25.59 -28.41 24.12
N LEU A 868 -25.38 -27.31 23.38
CA LEU A 868 -25.75 -27.21 21.97
C LEU A 868 -24.90 -28.12 21.06
N PHE A 869 -23.74 -28.57 21.53
CA PHE A 869 -22.78 -29.37 20.76
C PHE A 869 -22.62 -30.81 21.26
N LYS A 870 -23.38 -31.23 22.29
CA LYS A 870 -23.39 -32.63 22.79
C LYS A 870 -24.60 -33.40 22.20
N GLN A 871 -24.37 -34.63 21.74
CA GLN A 871 -25.39 -35.52 21.16
C GLN A 871 -26.60 -35.70 22.10
N ARG A 872 -27.82 -35.51 21.59
CA ARG A 872 -29.02 -36.13 22.19
C ARG A 872 -28.99 -37.62 21.85
N LYS A 873 -28.83 -38.48 22.87
CA LYS A 873 -29.15 -39.90 22.75
C LYS A 873 -30.62 -40.03 22.40
N ILE A 874 -30.93 -40.62 21.25
CA ILE A 874 -32.28 -41.07 20.92
C ILE A 874 -32.56 -42.25 21.86
N MET A 875 -33.48 -42.06 22.81
CA MET A 875 -34.06 -43.16 23.56
C MET A 875 -35.24 -43.71 22.78
N SER A 876 -35.16 -44.98 22.45
CA SER A 876 -36.25 -45.82 21.96
C SER A 876 -37.44 -45.81 22.92
N SER A 877 -38.62 -45.56 22.38
CA SER A 877 -39.86 -46.24 22.74
C SER A 877 -40.56 -46.63 21.46
#